data_AF-A0A698XNK1-F1
#
_entry.id   AF-A0A698XNK1-F1
#
_cell.length_a   1.000
_cell.length_b   1.000
_cell.length_c   1.000
_cell.angle_alpha   90.00
_cell.angle_beta   90.00
_cell.angle_gamma   90.00
#
_symmetry.space_group_name_H-M   'P 1'
#
loop_
_entity.id
_entity.type
_entity.pdbx_description
1 polymer ?
#
loop_
_entity_poly.entity_id
_entity_poly.type
_entity_poly.pdbx_seq_one_letter_code
_entity_poly.pdbx_strand_id
1 'polypeptide(L)'
;MAPGSEILLPQEDGSDRDELKPTTHTLGLTRNYVPSWSQQDAFRELYQNWKDAIIFTFKLNQRSFKTEVVELTDGIQILVYHPLGLNRELLGYIWFKRKEGSVKITNFQAKLERRNLELGSSTKRGNNTMAGTHGEGLKLAALVLRRENRRVRITSSKYNWTFGFRGPTKSIFFCKLTPAPPTQLDAVNKILGNLKADPATDVSIVIDKGRDGKEISEEEFRTWLRVSLDVERPKDPTDIIETPQGDLILDENYAGKMYLKGLLLPSGGSTIKAQHAGYNLLHGQINRDRERLKNEDEESQTLMHIWEHAIETRGDKVLQRYISLLQENSDCVDVNRAERLISRRTALAIWERLKSQGVGKFYYDREESNPDIDIIKKSLKRQPAPLSNKLWRILSKYGFIRKPREEQNHLFRNSSVSDEPSTLFSINIQRGLSACLALHARTQRVQVEYVTGAETEVEMLFDKQKQLLKVHEKWLNFSRIHETTPCRASMLDEIQLLDSIFLCDHVIEELCDLAVIEIVETFDCNVDAASRFIKSMRIQVRENLQHMPREVSVQPSDEPRRLVVSWADNESERVRQVLNNGAYSALDLPHIAYFASPDLNGYVFTINEYVQVKWRPEMATGETTESVAFIHRILYKQYGDEKPQVYLLASRYSFLELFHLNSSAVQLFGPVNRKELLLHFTDFDTMGKRQDAELIPTSQIIEARNLEFDPAPYAEPVQSVAHAPADLDASGFYCRFALRSKVGNQPACITPLGSNLLRYHERWKVPRYYPLAKPVIIDFSPSVLGLAEGFSQEGFEVAAGIGFSTVHDMTWKTRYSSAEVYDGTQNDVLAQITNGQLAQPSWLKPGTAKVAVIGSSHSQCESDNIRKDEDTKPVFNHILQALQTVQHILSNFEAVHNPFDFLVCVLPEAALNPDVLPIFMQTVYLLLGNRCSVHIQKVQLPTYGILVDKIFIVILASPVCVAHQWVWDPSEMMQTTIGNIMRGLAFQNPRANHPNREGQCSFKCKTPSTENETIYNHDTNNPAIPGVTQPIEMSSTMALKIPLFRKPSFLHPIRNDLLTVREMARIFGFPDDFVFYDGPRGSHQYFSHAVPPMVAKIVARGVRGIIEQFQGRELGDTSSMDVVLISSRAVKRQRTE
;
A
#
# COMPACT_ATOMS: atom_id res chain seq x y z
N MET A 1 -74.71 -2.49 -3.75
CA MET A 1 -76.04 -2.79 -4.31
C MET A 1 -76.42 -4.21 -3.91
N ALA A 2 -77.59 -4.32 -3.27
CA ALA A 2 -78.47 -5.47 -3.00
C ALA A 2 -77.90 -6.82 -2.46
N PRO A 3 -78.51 -7.37 -1.37
CA PRO A 3 -78.23 -8.69 -0.80
C PRO A 3 -79.16 -9.78 -1.41
N GLY A 4 -78.83 -11.07 -1.20
CA GLY A 4 -79.84 -12.13 -1.20
C GLY A 4 -79.41 -13.50 -1.72
N SER A 5 -79.36 -14.47 -0.81
CA SER A 5 -80.22 -15.67 -0.75
C SER A 5 -79.45 -16.92 -0.32
N GLU A 6 -79.51 -17.21 0.98
CA GLU A 6 -79.29 -18.56 1.51
C GLU A 6 -80.44 -19.46 1.05
N ILE A 7 -80.12 -20.52 0.31
CA ILE A 7 -80.99 -21.67 0.11
C ILE A 7 -80.48 -22.76 1.04
N LEU A 8 -81.22 -23.01 2.12
CA LEU A 8 -81.13 -24.23 2.93
C LEU A 8 -81.53 -25.43 2.06
N LEU A 9 -80.61 -26.37 1.85
CA LEU A 9 -80.92 -27.72 1.36
C LEU A 9 -80.85 -28.73 2.51
N PRO A 10 -81.65 -29.82 2.47
CA PRO A 10 -82.06 -30.59 3.63
C PRO A 10 -80.96 -31.50 4.19
N GLN A 11 -81.02 -31.76 5.50
CA GLN A 11 -80.27 -32.82 6.16
C GLN A 11 -80.75 -34.19 5.64
N GLU A 12 -79.87 -34.93 4.94
CA GLU A 12 -80.03 -36.37 4.70
C GLU A 12 -79.03 -37.16 5.56
N ASP A 13 -79.59 -38.16 6.24
CA ASP A 13 -78.98 -39.11 7.18
C ASP A 13 -77.61 -39.67 6.75
N GLY A 14 -76.70 -39.75 7.73
CA GLY A 14 -75.28 -39.99 7.55
C GLY A 14 -74.77 -41.44 7.58
N SER A 15 -75.61 -42.46 7.35
CA SER A 15 -75.19 -43.87 7.48
C SER A 15 -75.02 -44.66 6.16
N ASP A 16 -75.44 -44.12 5.01
CA ASP A 16 -75.38 -44.81 3.69
C ASP A 16 -74.31 -44.21 2.73
N ARG A 17 -73.46 -43.31 3.24
CA ARG A 17 -72.54 -42.49 2.41
C ARG A 17 -71.24 -43.17 1.98
N ASP A 18 -70.79 -44.24 2.64
CA ASP A 18 -69.46 -44.83 2.38
C ASP A 18 -69.47 -46.19 1.65
N GLU A 19 -70.63 -46.81 1.41
CA GLU A 19 -70.72 -48.06 0.65
C GLU A 19 -70.48 -47.85 -0.86
N LEU A 20 -69.64 -48.72 -1.45
CA LEU A 20 -69.41 -48.75 -2.89
C LEU A 20 -70.61 -49.40 -3.58
N LYS A 21 -71.20 -48.70 -4.55
CA LYS A 21 -72.30 -49.19 -5.41
C LYS A 21 -71.87 -49.02 -6.87
N PRO A 22 -72.31 -49.88 -7.82
CA PRO A 22 -71.97 -49.72 -9.24
C PRO A 22 -72.45 -48.35 -9.76
N THR A 23 -71.53 -47.48 -10.18
CA THR A 23 -71.88 -46.11 -10.61
C THR A 23 -70.76 -45.48 -11.44
N THR A 24 -71.04 -44.35 -12.11
CA THR A 24 -70.04 -43.52 -12.77
C THR A 24 -69.95 -42.17 -12.07
N HIS A 25 -68.84 -41.90 -11.41
CA HIS A 25 -68.59 -40.67 -10.66
C HIS A 25 -67.78 -39.68 -11.49
N THR A 26 -68.22 -38.42 -11.58
CA THR A 26 -67.49 -37.35 -12.28
C THR A 26 -66.60 -36.60 -11.30
N LEU A 27 -65.33 -36.38 -11.65
CA LEU A 27 -64.33 -35.88 -10.72
C LEU A 27 -64.12 -34.36 -10.79
N GLY A 28 -64.86 -33.62 -11.63
CA GLY A 28 -64.74 -32.16 -11.75
C GLY A 28 -63.42 -31.66 -12.35
N LEU A 29 -62.54 -32.55 -12.80
CA LEU A 29 -61.25 -32.23 -13.41
C LEU A 29 -61.33 -32.30 -14.94
N THR A 30 -60.67 -31.37 -15.62
CA THR A 30 -60.57 -31.36 -17.09
C THR A 30 -59.33 -32.11 -17.56
N ARG A 31 -59.32 -32.54 -18.82
CA ARG A 31 -58.17 -33.25 -19.42
C ARG A 31 -56.82 -32.50 -19.26
N ASN A 32 -56.84 -31.18 -19.27
CA ASN A 32 -55.64 -30.34 -19.20
C ASN A 32 -55.32 -29.83 -17.78
N TYR A 33 -56.01 -30.32 -16.75
CA TYR A 33 -55.66 -30.03 -15.36
C TYR A 33 -54.25 -30.55 -15.05
N VAL A 34 -53.48 -29.82 -14.22
CA VAL A 34 -52.03 -30.04 -13.98
C VAL A 34 -51.24 -30.29 -15.28
N PRO A 35 -51.16 -29.28 -16.18
CA PRO A 35 -50.53 -29.46 -17.48
C PRO A 35 -49.02 -29.70 -17.39
N SER A 36 -48.38 -29.27 -16.29
CA SER A 36 -46.96 -29.50 -16.01
C SER A 36 -46.62 -30.93 -15.59
N TRP A 37 -47.59 -31.74 -15.18
CA TRP A 37 -47.33 -33.11 -14.70
C TRP A 37 -47.04 -34.07 -15.86
N SER A 38 -45.91 -34.76 -15.74
CA SER A 38 -45.48 -35.84 -16.63
C SER A 38 -46.03 -37.20 -16.18
N GLN A 39 -45.85 -38.24 -17.02
CA GLN A 39 -46.11 -39.62 -16.61
C GLN A 39 -45.28 -40.05 -15.39
N GLN A 40 -44.08 -39.47 -15.24
CA GLN A 40 -43.19 -39.73 -14.11
C GLN A 40 -43.74 -39.13 -12.81
N ASP A 41 -44.33 -37.92 -12.84
CA ASP A 41 -45.02 -37.33 -11.69
C ASP A 41 -46.26 -38.15 -11.27
N ALA A 42 -47.01 -38.63 -12.26
CA ALA A 42 -48.14 -39.51 -12.03
C ALA A 42 -47.69 -40.82 -11.36
N PHE A 43 -46.61 -41.43 -11.84
CA PHE A 43 -46.04 -42.63 -11.22
C PHE A 43 -45.49 -42.34 -9.81
N ARG A 44 -44.83 -41.20 -9.57
CA ARG A 44 -44.37 -40.78 -8.24
C ARG A 44 -45.50 -40.77 -7.23
N GLU A 45 -46.66 -40.21 -7.57
CA GLU A 45 -47.82 -40.21 -6.66
C GLU A 45 -48.41 -41.61 -6.44
N LEU A 46 -48.42 -42.47 -7.45
CA LEU A 46 -48.85 -43.87 -7.28
C LEU A 46 -47.88 -44.65 -6.38
N TYR A 47 -46.57 -44.46 -6.58
CA TYR A 47 -45.52 -45.05 -5.77
C TYR A 47 -45.59 -44.56 -4.32
N GLN A 48 -45.79 -43.26 -4.11
CA GLN A 48 -45.98 -42.68 -2.77
C GLN A 48 -47.20 -43.29 -2.07
N ASN A 49 -48.34 -43.41 -2.76
CA ASN A 49 -49.52 -44.04 -2.19
C ASN A 49 -49.29 -45.53 -1.90
N TRP A 50 -48.53 -46.22 -2.75
CA TRP A 50 -48.12 -47.61 -2.55
C TRP A 50 -47.29 -47.75 -1.26
N LYS A 51 -46.18 -46.99 -1.15
CA LYS A 51 -45.30 -46.96 0.02
C LYS A 51 -46.04 -46.56 1.31
N ASP A 52 -46.75 -45.42 1.30
CA ASP A 52 -47.43 -44.89 2.49
C ASP A 52 -48.46 -45.86 3.04
N ALA A 53 -49.22 -46.55 2.17
CA ALA A 53 -50.21 -47.52 2.63
C ALA A 53 -49.56 -48.80 3.17
N ILE A 54 -48.43 -49.27 2.63
CA ILE A 54 -47.66 -50.37 3.25
C ILE A 54 -47.18 -49.95 4.64
N ILE A 55 -46.54 -48.77 4.75
CA ILE A 55 -46.04 -48.25 6.02
C ILE A 55 -47.17 -48.11 7.05
N PHE A 56 -48.32 -47.59 6.64
CA PHE A 56 -49.48 -47.41 7.52
C PHE A 56 -50.09 -48.75 7.96
N THR A 57 -50.42 -49.62 7.01
CA THR A 57 -51.12 -50.88 7.27
C THR A 57 -50.30 -51.79 8.19
N PHE A 58 -48.98 -51.87 7.94
CA PHE A 58 -48.08 -52.75 8.67
C PHE A 58 -47.29 -52.05 9.80
N LYS A 59 -47.63 -50.78 10.10
CA LYS A 59 -47.02 -49.96 11.17
C LYS A 59 -45.48 -49.94 11.11
N LEU A 60 -44.93 -49.87 9.91
CA LEU A 60 -43.49 -49.82 9.70
C LEU A 60 -42.96 -48.42 10.01
N ASN A 61 -41.69 -48.32 10.42
CA ASN A 61 -40.99 -47.05 10.35
C ASN A 61 -40.46 -46.81 8.92
N GLN A 62 -40.16 -45.56 8.56
CA GLN A 62 -39.71 -45.18 7.21
C GLN A 62 -38.44 -45.92 6.76
N ARG A 63 -37.47 -46.17 7.67
CA ARG A 63 -36.19 -46.84 7.35
C ARG A 63 -36.35 -48.37 7.19
N SER A 64 -37.35 -48.96 7.81
CA SER A 64 -37.67 -50.38 7.71
C SER A 64 -38.34 -50.75 6.39
N PHE A 65 -38.84 -49.77 5.63
CA PHE A 65 -39.33 -50.00 4.27
C PHE A 65 -38.14 -50.21 3.32
N LYS A 66 -37.99 -51.43 2.81
CA LYS A 66 -36.96 -51.79 1.84
C LYS A 66 -37.57 -52.53 0.66
N THR A 67 -37.20 -52.15 -0.55
CA THR A 67 -37.62 -52.81 -1.78
C THR A 67 -36.54 -53.76 -2.29
N GLU A 68 -36.96 -54.88 -2.85
CA GLU A 68 -36.10 -55.82 -3.58
C GLU A 68 -36.51 -55.81 -5.05
N VAL A 69 -35.55 -55.49 -5.94
CA VAL A 69 -35.78 -55.47 -7.38
C VAL A 69 -35.31 -56.80 -7.98
N VAL A 70 -36.22 -57.51 -8.63
CA VAL A 70 -35.96 -58.79 -9.29
C VAL A 70 -36.14 -58.60 -10.80
N GLU A 71 -35.05 -58.79 -11.54
CA GLU A 71 -35.02 -58.77 -13.00
C GLU A 71 -35.36 -60.16 -13.54
N LEU A 72 -36.49 -60.27 -14.25
CA LEU A 72 -36.96 -61.52 -14.85
C LEU A 72 -36.94 -61.43 -16.37
N THR A 73 -36.95 -62.57 -17.06
CA THR A 73 -37.04 -62.63 -18.52
C THR A 73 -38.33 -62.04 -19.07
N ASP A 74 -39.40 -62.03 -18.29
CA ASP A 74 -40.73 -61.55 -18.67
C ASP A 74 -41.11 -60.19 -18.05
N GLY A 75 -40.25 -59.59 -17.22
CA GLY A 75 -40.56 -58.33 -16.56
C GLY A 75 -39.61 -57.91 -15.44
N ILE A 76 -39.99 -56.86 -14.71
CA ILE A 76 -39.27 -56.33 -13.54
C ILE A 76 -40.23 -56.35 -12.36
N GLN A 77 -39.83 -56.96 -11.24
CA GLN A 77 -40.59 -56.98 -10.00
C GLN A 77 -39.90 -56.13 -8.92
N ILE A 78 -40.68 -55.37 -8.16
CA ILE A 78 -40.25 -54.61 -6.99
C ILE A 78 -41.08 -55.14 -5.83
N LEU A 79 -40.43 -55.79 -4.88
CA LEU A 79 -41.06 -56.56 -3.80
C LEU A 79 -40.75 -55.89 -2.46
N VAL A 80 -41.72 -55.86 -1.55
CA VAL A 80 -41.50 -55.37 -0.17
C VAL A 80 -41.89 -56.46 0.81
N TYR A 81 -40.94 -56.84 1.66
CA TYR A 81 -41.13 -57.89 2.66
C TYR A 81 -41.19 -57.31 4.08
N HIS A 82 -41.86 -58.00 4.99
CA HIS A 82 -41.90 -57.63 6.40
C HIS A 82 -40.49 -57.74 7.01
N PRO A 83 -39.95 -56.67 7.64
CA PRO A 83 -38.56 -56.60 8.08
C PRO A 83 -38.22 -57.57 9.21
N LEU A 84 -39.20 -57.96 10.03
CA LEU A 84 -39.04 -58.87 11.17
C LEU A 84 -39.76 -60.22 10.97
N GLY A 85 -40.27 -60.49 9.76
CA GLY A 85 -41.03 -61.71 9.49
C GLY A 85 -40.10 -62.91 9.29
N LEU A 86 -40.21 -63.94 10.15
CA LEU A 86 -39.45 -65.19 10.04
C LEU A 86 -39.59 -65.89 8.66
N ASN A 87 -40.68 -65.62 7.93
CA ASN A 87 -41.03 -66.27 6.66
C ASN A 87 -41.01 -65.34 5.42
N ARG A 88 -40.34 -64.18 5.46
CA ARG A 88 -40.35 -63.19 4.36
C ARG A 88 -41.77 -62.92 3.85
N GLU A 89 -42.64 -62.47 4.74
CA GLU A 89 -44.02 -62.12 4.39
C GLU A 89 -44.04 -60.94 3.41
N LEU A 90 -44.63 -61.13 2.23
CA LEU A 90 -44.74 -60.07 1.21
C LEU A 90 -45.86 -59.09 1.61
N LEU A 91 -45.55 -57.80 1.62
CA LEU A 91 -46.46 -56.71 2.03
C LEU A 91 -47.11 -56.00 0.83
N GLY A 92 -46.42 -56.00 -0.30
CA GLY A 92 -46.88 -55.43 -1.56
C GLY A 92 -45.84 -55.58 -2.66
N TYR A 93 -46.22 -55.30 -3.89
CA TYR A 93 -45.32 -55.39 -5.03
C TYR A 93 -45.67 -54.42 -6.17
N ILE A 94 -44.69 -54.12 -7.01
CA ILE A 94 -44.86 -53.54 -8.35
C ILE A 94 -44.33 -54.54 -9.36
N TRP A 95 -45.08 -54.83 -10.42
CA TRP A 95 -44.67 -55.76 -11.47
C TRP A 95 -44.88 -55.11 -12.84
N PHE A 96 -43.78 -54.81 -13.51
CA PHE A 96 -43.75 -54.46 -14.92
C PHE A 96 -43.65 -55.74 -15.74
N LYS A 97 -44.55 -55.93 -16.70
CA LYS A 97 -44.57 -57.09 -17.59
C LYS A 97 -44.17 -56.69 -19.00
N ARG A 98 -43.01 -57.19 -19.43
CA ARG A 98 -42.36 -56.82 -20.70
C ARG A 98 -43.22 -57.12 -21.92
N LYS A 99 -43.85 -58.30 -21.98
CA LYS A 99 -44.71 -58.71 -23.11
C LYS A 99 -46.05 -57.96 -23.18
N GLU A 100 -46.59 -57.56 -22.03
CA GLU A 100 -47.88 -56.88 -21.95
C GLU A 100 -47.75 -55.35 -22.04
N GLY A 101 -46.55 -54.81 -21.82
CA GLY A 101 -46.31 -53.38 -21.68
C GLY A 101 -47.16 -52.78 -20.56
N SER A 102 -47.32 -53.52 -19.45
CA SER A 102 -48.22 -53.20 -18.35
C SER A 102 -47.48 -53.12 -17.01
N VAL A 103 -47.97 -52.27 -16.11
CA VAL A 103 -47.47 -52.13 -14.73
C VAL A 103 -48.60 -52.44 -13.77
N LYS A 104 -48.37 -53.38 -12.85
CA LYS A 104 -49.30 -53.70 -11.76
C LYS A 104 -48.67 -53.29 -10.43
N ILE A 105 -49.32 -52.39 -9.68
CA ILE A 105 -48.93 -51.95 -8.33
C ILE A 105 -49.93 -52.56 -7.34
N THR A 106 -49.48 -53.19 -6.27
CA THR A 106 -50.36 -53.91 -5.33
C THR A 106 -49.95 -53.68 -3.87
N ASN A 107 -50.94 -53.34 -3.05
CA ASN A 107 -50.86 -53.29 -1.59
C ASN A 107 -51.79 -54.32 -0.98
N PHE A 108 -51.25 -55.19 -0.13
CA PHE A 108 -52.06 -56.14 0.61
C PHE A 108 -52.70 -55.47 1.82
N GLN A 109 -53.88 -55.96 2.21
CA GLN A 109 -54.64 -55.45 3.38
C GLN A 109 -54.89 -53.92 3.32
N ALA A 110 -55.09 -53.39 2.11
CA ALA A 110 -55.44 -52.00 1.86
C ALA A 110 -56.84 -51.92 1.25
N LYS A 111 -57.57 -50.82 1.49
CA LYS A 111 -58.91 -50.61 0.94
C LYS A 111 -59.08 -49.20 0.44
N LEU A 112 -59.81 -49.06 -0.68
CA LEU A 112 -60.38 -47.82 -1.17
C LEU A 112 -61.87 -47.80 -0.88
N GLU A 113 -62.36 -46.67 -0.40
CA GLU A 113 -63.75 -46.41 -0.02
C GLU A 113 -64.29 -45.25 -0.86
N ARG A 114 -65.61 -45.07 -0.87
CA ARG A 114 -66.27 -44.07 -1.72
C ARG A 114 -65.71 -42.65 -1.51
N ARG A 115 -65.46 -42.26 -0.26
CA ARG A 115 -64.82 -40.98 0.11
C ARG A 115 -63.48 -40.71 -0.57
N ASN A 116 -62.75 -41.73 -1.03
CA ASN A 116 -61.48 -41.52 -1.75
C ASN A 116 -61.67 -40.90 -3.16
N LEU A 117 -62.90 -40.87 -3.70
CA LEU A 117 -63.24 -40.13 -4.93
C LEU A 117 -63.43 -38.62 -4.70
N GLU A 118 -63.71 -38.19 -3.47
CA GLU A 118 -63.97 -36.78 -3.16
C GLU A 118 -62.68 -35.95 -3.22
N LEU A 119 -62.74 -34.73 -3.78
CA LEU A 119 -61.60 -33.80 -3.75
C LEU A 119 -61.45 -33.20 -2.34
N GLY A 120 -60.20 -33.03 -1.87
CA GLY A 120 -59.91 -32.45 -0.55
C GLY A 120 -60.01 -33.39 0.67
N SER A 121 -60.51 -34.61 0.52
CA SER A 121 -60.60 -35.62 1.59
C SER A 121 -59.30 -36.45 1.68
N SER A 122 -58.58 -36.36 2.80
CA SER A 122 -57.30 -37.08 3.03
C SER A 122 -57.22 -37.66 4.43
N THR A 123 -56.97 -38.96 4.53
CA THR A 123 -56.67 -39.66 5.79
C THR A 123 -55.29 -39.32 6.36
N LYS A 124 -54.46 -38.59 5.60
CA LYS A 124 -53.08 -38.22 5.95
C LYS A 124 -52.96 -36.85 6.63
N ARG A 125 -54.07 -36.12 6.81
CA ARG A 125 -54.07 -34.76 7.39
C ARG A 125 -53.67 -34.82 8.88
N GLY A 126 -52.57 -34.14 9.24
CA GLY A 126 -52.04 -34.10 10.62
C GLY A 126 -51.04 -35.19 11.00
N ASN A 127 -50.72 -36.14 10.11
CA ASN A 127 -49.72 -37.19 10.38
C ASN A 127 -48.37 -36.86 9.71
N ASN A 128 -47.41 -36.39 10.51
CA ASN A 128 -46.08 -35.98 10.05
C ASN A 128 -45.22 -37.15 9.51
N THR A 129 -45.62 -38.40 9.71
CA THR A 129 -44.89 -39.59 9.21
C THR A 129 -45.22 -39.91 7.75
N MET A 130 -46.35 -39.46 7.23
CA MET A 130 -46.79 -39.68 5.84
C MET A 130 -46.47 -38.49 4.94
N ALA A 131 -46.40 -38.69 3.62
CA ALA A 131 -46.23 -37.61 2.67
C ALA A 131 -47.58 -37.22 2.02
N GLY A 132 -47.83 -35.90 1.86
CA GLY A 132 -49.00 -35.34 1.16
C GLY A 132 -50.28 -35.17 1.99
N THR A 133 -50.90 -33.98 1.95
CA THR A 133 -52.03 -33.59 2.85
C THR A 133 -53.37 -33.34 2.16
N HIS A 134 -53.43 -33.36 0.82
CA HIS A 134 -54.57 -32.82 0.04
C HIS A 134 -55.58 -33.86 -0.48
N GLY A 135 -55.24 -35.17 -0.51
CA GLY A 135 -56.21 -36.24 -0.85
C GLY A 135 -56.49 -36.45 -2.34
N GLU A 136 -55.76 -35.77 -3.23
CA GLU A 136 -56.05 -35.73 -4.68
C GLU A 136 -55.10 -36.56 -5.54
N GLY A 137 -53.93 -36.95 -5.02
CA GLY A 137 -52.81 -37.51 -5.81
C GLY A 137 -53.18 -38.73 -6.66
N LEU A 138 -53.97 -39.67 -6.13
CA LEU A 138 -54.42 -40.85 -6.89
C LEU A 138 -55.24 -40.47 -8.13
N LYS A 139 -56.14 -39.50 -7.99
CA LYS A 139 -57.03 -39.02 -9.05
C LYS A 139 -56.23 -38.26 -10.11
N LEU A 140 -55.28 -37.42 -9.68
CA LEU A 140 -54.40 -36.67 -10.58
C LEU A 140 -53.46 -37.60 -11.36
N ALA A 141 -52.88 -38.61 -10.71
CA ALA A 141 -52.06 -39.61 -11.39
C ALA A 141 -52.86 -40.38 -12.46
N ALA A 142 -54.09 -40.81 -12.12
CA ALA A 142 -54.97 -41.44 -13.08
C ALA A 142 -55.32 -40.50 -14.25
N LEU A 143 -55.57 -39.21 -13.99
CA LEU A 143 -55.85 -38.21 -15.02
C LEU A 143 -54.69 -38.06 -16.00
N VAL A 144 -53.47 -37.90 -15.50
CA VAL A 144 -52.26 -37.72 -16.31
C VAL A 144 -51.99 -38.96 -17.15
N LEU A 145 -52.06 -40.16 -16.57
CA LEU A 145 -51.88 -41.41 -17.33
C LEU A 145 -52.97 -41.63 -18.39
N ARG A 146 -54.23 -41.28 -18.10
CA ARG A 146 -55.31 -41.32 -19.10
C ARG A 146 -55.10 -40.28 -20.21
N ARG A 147 -54.55 -39.10 -19.90
CA ARG A 147 -54.21 -38.04 -20.87
C ARG A 147 -53.21 -38.56 -21.90
N GLU A 148 -52.25 -39.36 -21.44
CA GLU A 148 -51.19 -40.04 -22.23
C GLU A 148 -51.64 -41.37 -22.86
N ASN A 149 -52.96 -41.57 -23.00
CA ASN A 149 -53.57 -42.76 -23.61
C ASN A 149 -53.18 -44.10 -22.94
N ARG A 150 -52.88 -44.11 -21.64
CA ARG A 150 -52.75 -45.33 -20.83
C ARG A 150 -54.08 -45.65 -20.18
N ARG A 151 -54.48 -46.92 -20.09
CA ARG A 151 -55.64 -47.33 -19.28
C ARG A 151 -55.19 -47.50 -17.83
N VAL A 152 -55.94 -46.91 -16.89
CA VAL A 152 -55.74 -47.08 -15.45
C VAL A 152 -56.97 -47.76 -14.87
N ARG A 153 -56.79 -48.93 -14.27
CA ARG A 153 -57.83 -49.68 -13.55
C ARG A 153 -57.33 -49.96 -12.13
N ILE A 154 -58.15 -49.68 -11.13
CA ILE A 154 -57.88 -50.06 -9.75
C ILE A 154 -58.89 -51.11 -9.32
N THR A 155 -58.45 -52.20 -8.71
CA THR A 155 -59.31 -53.21 -8.12
C THR A 155 -59.12 -53.14 -6.61
N SER A 156 -60.22 -52.89 -5.87
CA SER A 156 -60.23 -52.80 -4.41
C SER A 156 -61.65 -52.93 -3.89
N SER A 157 -61.78 -53.46 -2.67
CA SER A 157 -63.06 -53.49 -1.93
C SER A 157 -64.19 -54.17 -2.72
N LYS A 158 -63.86 -55.19 -3.52
CA LYS A 158 -64.75 -55.93 -4.44
C LYS A 158 -65.23 -55.14 -5.67
N TYR A 159 -64.63 -54.00 -5.99
CA TYR A 159 -64.97 -53.18 -7.16
C TYR A 159 -63.75 -52.93 -8.07
N ASN A 160 -64.02 -52.81 -9.37
CA ASN A 160 -63.13 -52.28 -10.38
C ASN A 160 -63.45 -50.79 -10.62
N TRP A 161 -62.43 -49.96 -10.51
CA TRP A 161 -62.43 -48.51 -10.63
C TRP A 161 -61.71 -48.16 -11.92
N THR A 162 -62.46 -47.81 -12.96
CA THR A 162 -61.89 -47.51 -14.28
C THR A 162 -61.99 -46.03 -14.58
N PHE A 163 -60.86 -45.38 -14.81
CA PHE A 163 -60.80 -43.95 -15.10
C PHE A 163 -60.89 -43.67 -16.60
N GLY A 164 -61.54 -42.58 -16.99
CA GLY A 164 -61.74 -42.24 -18.39
C GLY A 164 -62.18 -40.81 -18.64
N PHE A 165 -62.24 -40.46 -19.92
CA PHE A 165 -62.81 -39.21 -20.39
C PHE A 165 -64.11 -39.49 -21.15
N ARG A 166 -65.15 -38.69 -20.91
CA ARG A 166 -66.44 -38.79 -21.59
C ARG A 166 -66.87 -37.46 -22.21
N GLY A 167 -67.91 -37.51 -23.03
CA GLY A 167 -68.46 -36.37 -23.76
C GLY A 167 -67.82 -36.18 -25.15
N PRO A 168 -68.42 -35.34 -26.02
CA PRO A 168 -68.01 -35.17 -27.41
C PRO A 168 -66.55 -34.74 -27.58
N THR A 169 -66.07 -33.88 -26.66
CA THR A 169 -64.70 -33.36 -26.65
C THR A 169 -63.74 -34.17 -25.77
N LYS A 170 -64.20 -35.26 -25.15
CA LYS A 170 -63.43 -36.06 -24.18
C LYS A 170 -62.78 -35.20 -23.07
N SER A 171 -63.49 -34.19 -22.58
CA SER A 171 -62.97 -33.22 -21.60
C SER A 171 -63.32 -33.56 -20.14
N ILE A 172 -64.36 -34.36 -19.90
CA ILE A 172 -64.91 -34.64 -18.56
C ILE A 172 -64.24 -35.91 -18.00
N PHE A 173 -63.46 -35.76 -16.93
CA PHE A 173 -62.82 -36.89 -16.25
C PHE A 173 -63.78 -37.62 -15.29
N PHE A 174 -63.86 -38.94 -15.41
CA PHE A 174 -64.75 -39.78 -14.60
C PHE A 174 -64.05 -41.05 -14.08
N CYS A 175 -64.61 -41.63 -13.03
CA CYS A 175 -64.30 -42.97 -12.54
C CYS A 175 -65.57 -43.84 -12.58
N LYS A 176 -65.50 -45.00 -13.23
CA LYS A 176 -66.59 -45.98 -13.29
C LYS A 176 -66.30 -47.14 -12.34
N LEU A 177 -67.23 -47.39 -11.42
CA LEU A 177 -67.24 -48.50 -10.47
C LEU A 177 -68.09 -49.64 -11.02
N THR A 178 -67.49 -50.83 -11.16
CA THR A 178 -68.21 -52.07 -11.48
C THR A 178 -67.81 -53.17 -10.51
N PRO A 179 -68.68 -54.11 -10.13
CA PRO A 179 -68.29 -55.26 -9.31
C PRO A 179 -67.09 -55.99 -9.91
N ALA A 180 -66.13 -56.35 -9.08
CA ALA A 180 -65.02 -57.20 -9.47
C ALA A 180 -65.46 -58.67 -9.38
N PRO A 181 -65.06 -59.53 -10.34
CA PRO A 181 -65.40 -60.95 -10.24
C PRO A 181 -64.79 -61.56 -8.97
N PRO A 182 -65.52 -62.44 -8.26
CA PRO A 182 -64.99 -63.13 -7.09
C PRO A 182 -63.79 -63.97 -7.54
N THR A 183 -62.65 -63.76 -6.88
CA THR A 183 -61.46 -64.57 -7.14
C THR A 183 -61.45 -65.71 -6.13
N GLN A 184 -61.54 -66.96 -6.58
CA GLN A 184 -61.26 -68.11 -5.70
C GLN A 184 -59.75 -68.13 -5.43
N LEU A 185 -59.34 -67.61 -4.29
CA LEU A 185 -57.98 -67.78 -3.77
C LEU A 185 -58.03 -68.79 -2.62
N ASP A 186 -57.45 -69.96 -2.83
CA ASP A 186 -57.14 -70.88 -1.72
C ASP A 186 -56.16 -70.19 -0.77
N ALA A 187 -56.45 -70.29 0.53
CA ALA A 187 -55.77 -69.57 1.62
C ALA A 187 -54.26 -69.89 1.79
N VAL A 188 -53.64 -70.67 0.89
CA VAL A 188 -52.28 -71.24 1.06
C VAL A 188 -51.20 -70.53 0.24
N ASN A 189 -51.52 -69.74 -0.79
CA ASN A 189 -50.49 -69.20 -1.69
C ASN A 189 -50.10 -67.73 -1.43
N LYS A 190 -49.62 -67.45 -0.21
CA LYS A 190 -48.75 -66.29 0.07
C LYS A 190 -47.26 -66.66 0.19
N ILE A 191 -46.89 -67.88 -0.19
CA ILE A 191 -45.50 -68.35 -0.25
C ILE A 191 -44.99 -68.26 -1.70
N LEU A 192 -43.73 -67.81 -1.85
CA LEU A 192 -42.96 -67.49 -3.06
C LEU A 192 -43.53 -67.97 -4.41
N GLY A 193 -43.81 -67.02 -5.32
CA GLY A 193 -43.79 -67.26 -6.77
C GLY A 193 -45.05 -66.91 -7.55
N ASN A 194 -46.22 -66.76 -6.92
CA ASN A 194 -47.47 -66.38 -7.59
C ASN A 194 -48.04 -65.06 -7.03
N LEU A 195 -47.67 -63.93 -7.66
CA LEU A 195 -48.16 -62.59 -7.29
C LEU A 195 -49.65 -62.42 -7.65
N LYS A 196 -50.53 -62.89 -6.78
CA LYS A 196 -51.99 -62.71 -6.87
C LYS A 196 -52.48 -61.79 -5.75
N ALA A 197 -53.46 -60.95 -6.07
CA ALA A 197 -54.08 -60.01 -5.15
C ALA A 197 -55.55 -60.39 -4.99
N ASP A 198 -56.08 -60.33 -3.78
CA ASP A 198 -57.50 -60.53 -3.49
C ASP A 198 -58.26 -59.19 -3.65
N PRO A 199 -59.20 -59.07 -4.61
CA PRO A 199 -60.02 -57.88 -4.78
C PRO A 199 -60.79 -57.41 -3.54
N ALA A 200 -61.03 -58.28 -2.54
CA ALA A 200 -61.76 -57.94 -1.33
C ALA A 200 -60.90 -57.30 -0.25
N THR A 201 -59.61 -57.67 -0.15
CA THR A 201 -58.72 -57.23 0.93
C THR A 201 -57.56 -56.36 0.46
N ASP A 202 -57.28 -56.34 -0.84
CA ASP A 202 -56.09 -55.71 -1.41
C ASP A 202 -56.45 -54.61 -2.41
N VAL A 203 -55.53 -53.66 -2.60
CA VAL A 203 -55.61 -52.64 -3.66
C VAL A 203 -54.63 -53.02 -4.76
N SER A 204 -55.13 -53.20 -5.98
CA SER A 204 -54.32 -53.44 -7.19
C SER A 204 -54.57 -52.40 -8.25
N ILE A 205 -53.56 -51.63 -8.62
CA ILE A 205 -53.59 -50.68 -9.74
C ILE A 205 -52.93 -51.33 -10.95
N VAL A 206 -53.61 -51.35 -12.09
CA VAL A 206 -53.08 -51.84 -13.38
C VAL A 206 -53.08 -50.69 -14.37
N ILE A 207 -51.89 -50.44 -14.94
CA ILE A 207 -51.64 -49.48 -16.00
C ILE A 207 -51.26 -50.26 -17.25
N ASP A 208 -52.03 -50.16 -18.34
CA ASP A 208 -51.78 -50.90 -19.57
C ASP A 208 -52.28 -50.15 -20.82
N LYS A 209 -52.08 -50.70 -22.02
CA LYS A 209 -52.54 -50.09 -23.28
C LYS A 209 -54.06 -50.05 -23.46
N GLY A 210 -54.84 -50.85 -22.74
CA GLY A 210 -56.26 -51.03 -23.06
C GLY A 210 -56.47 -51.56 -24.49
N ARG A 211 -57.53 -51.08 -25.16
CA ARG A 211 -57.83 -51.48 -26.56
C ARG A 211 -57.04 -50.63 -27.57
N ASP A 212 -57.01 -49.31 -27.38
CA ASP A 212 -56.49 -48.32 -28.35
C ASP A 212 -55.41 -47.39 -27.76
N GLY A 213 -54.75 -47.82 -26.68
CA GLY A 213 -53.74 -47.02 -25.97
C GLY A 213 -52.31 -47.47 -26.23
N LYS A 214 -51.37 -46.85 -25.50
CA LYS A 214 -49.92 -47.08 -25.66
C LYS A 214 -49.42 -48.15 -24.68
N GLU A 215 -48.50 -49.01 -25.11
CA GLU A 215 -47.76 -49.98 -24.25
C GLU A 215 -46.58 -49.31 -23.54
N ILE A 216 -46.34 -49.65 -22.28
CA ILE A 216 -45.24 -49.07 -21.49
C ILE A 216 -43.98 -49.82 -21.89
N SER A 217 -43.00 -49.13 -22.45
CA SER A 217 -41.70 -49.76 -22.74
C SER A 217 -40.92 -49.94 -21.43
N GLU A 218 -39.97 -50.88 -21.44
CA GLU A 218 -39.10 -51.06 -20.27
C GLU A 218 -38.27 -49.81 -19.97
N GLU A 219 -37.76 -49.13 -21.00
CA GLU A 219 -37.01 -47.89 -20.86
C GLU A 219 -37.84 -46.77 -20.20
N GLU A 220 -39.10 -46.64 -20.60
CA GLU A 220 -40.04 -45.69 -20.00
C GLU A 220 -40.32 -46.04 -18.54
N PHE A 221 -40.54 -47.33 -18.24
CA PHE A 221 -40.74 -47.77 -16.86
C PHE A 221 -39.51 -47.54 -15.99
N ARG A 222 -38.30 -47.83 -16.48
CA ARG A 222 -37.04 -47.53 -15.77
C ARG A 222 -36.90 -46.03 -15.50
N THR A 223 -37.30 -45.18 -16.44
CA THR A 223 -37.33 -43.72 -16.21
C THR A 223 -38.30 -43.36 -15.08
N TRP A 224 -39.45 -44.03 -14.98
CA TRP A 224 -40.38 -43.81 -13.87
C TRP A 224 -39.81 -44.22 -12.51
N LEU A 225 -38.95 -45.24 -12.44
CA LEU A 225 -38.35 -45.70 -11.18
C LEU A 225 -37.38 -44.69 -10.55
N ARG A 226 -36.78 -43.79 -11.35
CA ARG A 226 -35.87 -42.72 -10.89
C ARG A 226 -36.48 -41.76 -9.86
N VAL A 227 -37.80 -41.79 -9.65
CA VAL A 227 -38.50 -40.96 -8.66
C VAL A 227 -38.31 -41.44 -7.22
N SER A 228 -37.75 -42.63 -7.00
CA SER A 228 -37.58 -43.19 -5.65
C SER A 228 -36.18 -43.74 -5.41
N LEU A 229 -35.57 -43.25 -4.32
CA LEU A 229 -34.31 -43.78 -3.78
C LEU A 229 -34.48 -45.18 -3.20
N ASP A 230 -35.71 -45.61 -2.87
CA ASP A 230 -35.91 -46.95 -2.32
C ASP A 230 -35.57 -48.02 -3.38
N VAL A 231 -35.91 -47.74 -4.65
CA VAL A 231 -35.75 -48.64 -5.79
C VAL A 231 -34.40 -48.43 -6.47
N GLU A 232 -34.05 -47.19 -6.81
CA GLU A 232 -32.77 -46.84 -7.40
C GLU A 232 -31.86 -46.26 -6.33
N ARG A 233 -30.96 -47.11 -5.82
CA ARG A 233 -29.93 -46.74 -4.84
C ARG A 233 -28.57 -46.58 -5.53
N PRO A 234 -27.64 -45.78 -4.98
CA PRO A 234 -26.23 -45.81 -5.32
C PRO A 234 -25.70 -47.24 -5.37
N LYS A 235 -24.83 -47.52 -6.34
CA LYS A 235 -24.28 -48.87 -6.56
C LYS A 235 -23.39 -49.31 -5.41
N ASP A 236 -22.63 -48.37 -4.84
CA ASP A 236 -21.82 -48.59 -3.66
C ASP A 236 -22.63 -48.22 -2.40
N PRO A 237 -22.95 -49.18 -1.51
CA PRO A 237 -23.66 -48.88 -0.27
C PRO A 237 -22.90 -47.92 0.66
N THR A 238 -21.59 -47.75 0.47
CA THR A 238 -20.78 -46.82 1.28
C THR A 238 -20.98 -45.35 0.90
N ASP A 239 -21.56 -45.08 -0.28
CA ASP A 239 -21.91 -43.72 -0.72
C ASP A 239 -23.14 -43.15 0.01
N ILE A 240 -23.91 -43.99 0.70
CA ILE A 240 -24.99 -43.53 1.59
C ILE A 240 -24.51 -43.57 3.04
N ILE A 241 -24.65 -42.44 3.71
CA ILE A 241 -24.38 -42.30 5.14
C ILE A 241 -25.71 -41.98 5.83
N GLU A 242 -26.25 -42.96 6.53
CA GLU A 242 -27.49 -42.81 7.29
C GLU A 242 -27.26 -42.01 8.57
N THR A 243 -28.08 -40.99 8.81
CA THR A 243 -28.04 -40.17 10.03
C THR A 243 -29.43 -40.06 10.67
N PRO A 244 -29.55 -39.60 11.93
CA PRO A 244 -30.85 -39.45 12.58
C PRO A 244 -31.82 -38.51 11.85
N GLN A 245 -31.31 -37.52 11.14
CA GLN A 245 -32.13 -36.49 10.46
C GLN A 245 -32.41 -36.80 8.99
N GLY A 246 -31.59 -37.65 8.37
CA GLY A 246 -31.63 -37.97 6.95
C GLY A 246 -30.41 -38.75 6.50
N ASP A 247 -30.29 -39.00 5.20
CA ASP A 247 -29.13 -39.67 4.61
C ASP A 247 -28.34 -38.68 3.73
N LEU A 248 -27.01 -38.73 3.86
CA LEU A 248 -26.08 -38.06 2.96
C LEU A 248 -25.68 -39.02 1.84
N ILE A 249 -25.79 -38.59 0.59
CA ILE A 249 -25.46 -39.39 -0.59
C ILE A 249 -24.29 -38.74 -1.31
N LEU A 250 -23.16 -39.45 -1.36
CA LEU A 250 -21.88 -38.95 -1.89
C LEU A 250 -21.64 -39.32 -3.36
N ASP A 251 -22.43 -40.24 -3.93
CA ASP A 251 -22.42 -40.63 -5.35
C ASP A 251 -22.78 -39.41 -6.22
N GLU A 252 -21.89 -39.07 -7.16
CA GLU A 252 -22.02 -37.91 -8.03
C GLU A 252 -23.29 -37.95 -8.91
N ASN A 253 -23.81 -39.14 -9.23
CA ASN A 253 -25.07 -39.28 -9.97
C ASN A 253 -26.29 -38.78 -9.18
N TYR A 254 -26.12 -38.54 -7.88
CA TYR A 254 -27.15 -38.02 -6.98
C TYR A 254 -26.86 -36.59 -6.49
N ALA A 255 -25.76 -35.97 -6.94
CA ALA A 255 -25.50 -34.57 -6.66
C ALA A 255 -26.68 -33.68 -7.13
N GLY A 256 -27.09 -32.75 -6.27
CA GLY A 256 -28.24 -31.87 -6.54
C GLY A 256 -29.62 -32.51 -6.38
N LYS A 257 -29.70 -33.83 -6.11
CA LYS A 257 -30.97 -34.50 -5.87
C LYS A 257 -31.35 -34.44 -4.40
N MET A 258 -32.58 -34.02 -4.13
CA MET A 258 -33.15 -34.02 -2.79
C MET A 258 -34.36 -34.96 -2.76
N TYR A 259 -34.33 -35.90 -1.83
CA TYR A 259 -35.39 -36.84 -1.56
C TYR A 259 -36.02 -36.51 -0.22
N LEU A 260 -37.34 -36.63 -0.14
CA LEU A 260 -38.07 -36.59 1.13
C LEU A 260 -38.75 -37.94 1.32
N LYS A 261 -38.37 -38.66 2.39
CA LYS A 261 -38.87 -40.00 2.70
C LYS A 261 -38.69 -40.97 1.51
N GLY A 262 -37.55 -40.89 0.84
CA GLY A 262 -37.18 -41.74 -0.30
C GLY A 262 -37.80 -41.36 -1.64
N LEU A 263 -38.52 -40.23 -1.74
CA LEU A 263 -39.14 -39.73 -2.97
C LEU A 263 -38.44 -38.46 -3.47
N LEU A 264 -38.08 -38.42 -4.75
CA LEU A 264 -37.37 -37.31 -5.38
C LEU A 264 -38.25 -36.06 -5.47
N LEU A 265 -37.69 -34.92 -5.06
CA LEU A 265 -38.29 -33.59 -5.23
C LEU A 265 -37.94 -33.04 -6.63
N PRO A 266 -38.93 -32.65 -7.46
CA PRO A 266 -38.72 -32.22 -8.85
C PRO A 266 -37.77 -31.04 -9.05
N SER A 267 -37.73 -30.08 -8.13
CA SER A 267 -36.90 -28.88 -8.24
C SER A 267 -35.56 -28.99 -7.52
N GLY A 268 -35.26 -30.13 -6.87
CA GLY A 268 -34.15 -30.25 -5.94
C GLY A 268 -34.36 -29.35 -4.70
N GLY A 269 -33.27 -28.94 -4.05
CA GLY A 269 -33.29 -27.92 -3.01
C GLY A 269 -33.59 -26.51 -3.56
N SER A 270 -33.06 -25.46 -2.92
CA SER A 270 -33.21 -24.08 -3.40
C SER A 270 -32.69 -23.90 -4.84
N THR A 271 -33.54 -23.42 -5.76
CA THR A 271 -33.25 -23.27 -7.20
C THR A 271 -32.19 -22.21 -7.53
N ILE A 272 -31.65 -21.51 -6.53
CA ILE A 272 -30.74 -20.36 -6.69
C ILE A 272 -29.29 -20.75 -6.42
N LYS A 273 -29.02 -21.83 -5.68
CA LYS A 273 -27.68 -22.20 -5.20
C LYS A 273 -27.27 -23.59 -5.67
N ALA A 274 -26.00 -23.76 -6.03
CA ALA A 274 -25.45 -25.06 -6.39
C ALA A 274 -25.53 -26.04 -5.20
N GLN A 275 -25.70 -27.33 -5.49
CA GLN A 275 -25.78 -28.40 -4.49
C GLN A 275 -24.90 -29.57 -4.96
N HIS A 276 -23.96 -29.99 -4.10
CA HIS A 276 -22.87 -30.90 -4.46
C HIS A 276 -23.00 -32.32 -3.89
N ALA A 277 -23.92 -32.53 -2.95
CA ALA A 277 -24.30 -33.85 -2.47
C ALA A 277 -25.77 -34.15 -2.75
N GLY A 278 -26.14 -35.43 -2.69
CA GLY A 278 -27.53 -35.86 -2.65
C GLY A 278 -28.01 -36.00 -1.20
N TYR A 279 -29.30 -35.78 -0.96
CA TYR A 279 -29.87 -35.88 0.39
C TYR A 279 -31.17 -36.65 0.39
N ASN A 280 -31.40 -37.47 1.41
CA ASN A 280 -32.71 -38.04 1.72
C ASN A 280 -33.16 -37.60 3.12
N LEU A 281 -34.17 -36.75 3.20
CA LEU A 281 -34.66 -36.22 4.46
C LEU A 281 -35.76 -37.12 5.01
N LEU A 282 -35.72 -37.43 6.32
CA LEU A 282 -36.78 -38.22 6.97
C LEU A 282 -38.00 -37.37 7.35
N HIS A 283 -37.77 -36.07 7.55
CA HIS A 283 -38.76 -35.09 7.99
C HIS A 283 -38.67 -33.83 7.12
N GLY A 284 -39.77 -33.09 7.03
CA GLY A 284 -39.85 -31.85 6.26
C GLY A 284 -41.25 -31.56 5.73
N GLN A 285 -41.58 -30.27 5.58
CA GLN A 285 -42.81 -29.82 4.94
C GLN A 285 -42.53 -29.29 3.54
N ILE A 286 -43.22 -29.82 2.53
CA ILE A 286 -43.14 -29.37 1.14
C ILE A 286 -44.22 -28.35 0.80
N ASN A 287 -43.96 -27.51 -0.20
CA ASN A 287 -44.96 -26.60 -0.77
C ASN A 287 -46.15 -27.36 -1.41
N ARG A 288 -47.21 -26.63 -1.80
CA ARG A 288 -48.43 -27.22 -2.39
C ARG A 288 -48.12 -28.08 -3.62
N ASP A 289 -47.18 -27.63 -4.44
CA ASP A 289 -46.79 -28.23 -5.71
C ASP A 289 -45.76 -29.37 -5.56
N ARG A 290 -45.29 -29.62 -4.32
CA ARG A 290 -44.37 -30.72 -3.94
C ARG A 290 -43.00 -30.64 -4.57
N GLU A 291 -42.58 -29.43 -4.88
CA GLU A 291 -41.36 -29.11 -5.62
C GLU A 291 -40.15 -28.90 -4.69
N ARG A 292 -40.36 -28.30 -3.52
CA ARG A 292 -39.30 -27.93 -2.56
C ARG A 292 -39.80 -27.85 -1.11
N LEU A 293 -38.89 -27.78 -0.16
CA LEU A 293 -39.18 -27.52 1.25
C LEU A 293 -39.71 -26.09 1.45
N LYS A 294 -40.54 -25.89 2.49
CA LYS A 294 -41.14 -24.58 2.81
C LYS A 294 -40.21 -23.61 3.53
N ASN A 295 -39.25 -24.09 4.31
CA ASN A 295 -38.44 -23.28 5.20
C ASN A 295 -36.94 -23.56 4.99
N GLU A 296 -36.23 -22.59 4.42
CA GLU A 296 -34.80 -22.69 4.11
C GLU A 296 -33.92 -22.75 5.38
N ASP A 297 -34.40 -22.23 6.51
CA ASP A 297 -33.67 -22.23 7.78
C ASP A 297 -33.65 -23.62 8.39
N GLU A 298 -34.82 -24.27 8.39
CA GLU A 298 -35.00 -25.66 8.85
C GLU A 298 -34.24 -26.64 7.94
N GLU A 299 -34.23 -26.40 6.64
CA GLU A 299 -33.39 -27.13 5.68
C GLU A 299 -31.91 -27.01 6.03
N SER A 300 -31.39 -25.78 6.15
CA SER A 300 -29.96 -25.54 6.45
C SER A 300 -29.53 -26.19 7.77
N GLN A 301 -30.39 -26.14 8.79
CA GLN A 301 -30.14 -26.81 10.07
C GLN A 301 -30.13 -28.33 9.95
N THR A 302 -31.08 -28.90 9.20
CA THR A 302 -31.18 -30.34 8.98
C THR A 302 -29.95 -30.86 8.22
N LEU A 303 -29.56 -30.19 7.13
CA LEU A 303 -28.39 -30.56 6.34
C LEU A 303 -27.11 -30.45 7.15
N MET A 304 -26.97 -29.41 7.97
CA MET A 304 -25.82 -29.25 8.88
C MET A 304 -25.71 -30.44 9.84
N HIS A 305 -26.81 -30.84 10.49
CA HIS A 305 -26.81 -32.01 11.37
C HIS A 305 -26.50 -33.33 10.65
N ILE A 306 -26.95 -33.49 9.41
CA ILE A 306 -26.59 -34.64 8.57
C ILE A 306 -25.07 -34.67 8.33
N TRP A 307 -24.46 -33.54 7.96
CA TRP A 307 -23.01 -33.45 7.76
C TRP A 307 -22.22 -33.69 9.03
N GLU A 308 -22.61 -33.09 10.16
CA GLU A 308 -21.92 -33.32 11.45
C GLU A 308 -21.93 -34.79 11.84
N HIS A 309 -23.09 -35.44 11.76
CA HIS A 309 -23.20 -36.86 12.07
C HIS A 309 -22.40 -37.72 11.08
N ALA A 310 -22.44 -37.39 9.79
CA ALA A 310 -21.68 -38.12 8.78
C ALA A 310 -20.16 -38.03 9.02
N ILE A 311 -19.66 -36.86 9.42
CA ILE A 311 -18.28 -36.63 9.82
C ILE A 311 -17.92 -37.49 11.04
N GLU A 312 -18.77 -37.51 12.07
CA GLU A 312 -18.56 -38.32 13.27
C GLU A 312 -18.52 -39.83 12.95
N THR A 313 -19.29 -40.29 11.96
CA THR A 313 -19.47 -41.72 11.68
C THR A 313 -18.43 -42.28 10.69
N ARG A 314 -18.02 -41.49 9.68
CA ARG A 314 -17.16 -41.95 8.57
C ARG A 314 -15.76 -41.31 8.55
N GLY A 315 -15.47 -40.39 9.45
CA GLY A 315 -14.12 -39.85 9.68
C GLY A 315 -13.60 -38.93 8.57
N ASP A 316 -12.28 -38.96 8.38
CA ASP A 316 -11.50 -37.95 7.63
C ASP A 316 -11.94 -37.69 6.18
N LYS A 317 -12.42 -38.72 5.47
CA LYS A 317 -12.81 -38.56 4.05
C LYS A 317 -14.00 -37.62 3.89
N VAL A 318 -15.00 -37.76 4.74
CA VAL A 318 -16.20 -36.91 4.73
C VAL A 318 -15.85 -35.50 5.22
N LEU A 319 -15.03 -35.42 6.27
CA LEU A 319 -14.51 -34.15 6.78
C LEU A 319 -13.77 -33.37 5.69
N GLN A 320 -12.89 -34.03 4.92
CA GLN A 320 -12.16 -33.38 3.84
C GLN A 320 -13.09 -32.82 2.77
N ARG A 321 -14.11 -33.59 2.36
CA ARG A 321 -15.11 -33.14 1.37
C ARG A 321 -15.89 -31.94 1.90
N TYR A 322 -16.26 -31.95 3.17
CA TYR A 322 -16.96 -30.82 3.80
C TYR A 322 -16.08 -29.55 3.87
N ILE A 323 -14.78 -29.70 4.17
CA ILE A 323 -13.82 -28.59 4.14
C ILE A 323 -13.70 -28.00 2.73
N SER A 324 -13.61 -28.85 1.69
CA SER A 324 -13.58 -28.39 0.30
C SER A 324 -14.83 -27.60 -0.08
N LEU A 325 -16.02 -28.03 0.37
CA LEU A 325 -17.25 -27.26 0.16
C LEU A 325 -17.20 -25.89 0.83
N LEU A 326 -16.73 -25.81 2.08
CA LEU A 326 -16.59 -24.55 2.81
C LEU A 326 -15.56 -23.61 2.16
N GLN A 327 -14.50 -24.15 1.57
CA GLN A 327 -13.37 -23.38 1.03
C GLN A 327 -13.59 -22.92 -0.43
N GLU A 328 -14.17 -23.78 -1.27
CA GLU A 328 -14.26 -23.56 -2.72
C GLU A 328 -15.70 -23.25 -3.18
N ASN A 329 -16.71 -23.73 -2.45
CA ASN A 329 -18.12 -23.65 -2.83
C ASN A 329 -18.96 -23.04 -1.70
N SER A 330 -18.50 -21.92 -1.13
CA SER A 330 -19.11 -21.29 0.05
C SER A 330 -20.58 -20.92 -0.11
N ASP A 331 -21.05 -20.69 -1.34
CA ASP A 331 -22.42 -20.31 -1.65
C ASP A 331 -23.36 -21.49 -1.97
N CYS A 332 -22.92 -22.73 -1.76
CA CYS A 332 -23.74 -23.91 -1.99
C CYS A 332 -24.76 -24.19 -0.86
N VAL A 333 -25.80 -24.97 -1.19
CA VAL A 333 -26.83 -25.41 -0.23
C VAL A 333 -26.20 -26.25 0.90
N ASP A 334 -25.17 -27.04 0.60
CA ASP A 334 -24.52 -27.98 1.52
C ASP A 334 -23.89 -27.30 2.75
N VAL A 335 -23.47 -26.04 2.62
CA VAL A 335 -22.81 -25.25 3.68
C VAL A 335 -23.54 -23.94 3.99
N ASN A 336 -24.81 -23.85 3.59
CA ASN A 336 -25.62 -22.66 3.81
C ASN A 336 -25.72 -22.37 5.32
N ARG A 337 -25.38 -21.13 5.72
CA ARG A 337 -25.37 -20.68 7.12
C ARG A 337 -24.47 -21.47 8.09
N ALA A 338 -23.51 -22.26 7.60
CA ALA A 338 -22.61 -23.06 8.42
C ALA A 338 -21.86 -22.21 9.47
N GLU A 339 -21.51 -20.95 9.16
CA GLU A 339 -20.83 -20.03 10.07
C GLU A 339 -21.61 -19.72 11.35
N ARG A 340 -22.94 -19.86 11.32
CA ARG A 340 -23.81 -19.69 12.48
C ARG A 340 -24.07 -21.00 13.19
N LEU A 341 -24.35 -22.06 12.42
CA LEU A 341 -24.95 -23.30 12.91
C LEU A 341 -23.95 -24.38 13.36
N ILE A 342 -22.72 -24.39 12.83
CA ILE A 342 -21.75 -25.46 13.10
C ILE A 342 -21.37 -25.54 14.59
N SER A 343 -21.26 -26.76 15.13
CA SER A 343 -20.86 -26.99 16.51
C SER A 343 -19.36 -26.79 16.74
N ARG A 344 -18.98 -26.56 18.01
CA ARG A 344 -17.56 -26.45 18.42
C ARG A 344 -16.78 -27.72 18.11
N ARG A 345 -17.41 -28.90 18.22
CA ARG A 345 -16.76 -30.20 17.98
C ARG A 345 -16.37 -30.37 16.52
N THR A 346 -17.29 -30.08 15.60
CA THR A 346 -17.02 -30.14 14.15
C THR A 346 -16.02 -29.07 13.74
N ALA A 347 -16.13 -27.84 14.26
CA ALA A 347 -15.14 -26.78 14.02
C ALA A 347 -13.73 -27.16 14.50
N LEU A 348 -13.61 -27.85 15.65
CA LEU A 348 -12.33 -28.37 16.14
C LEU A 348 -11.78 -29.46 15.20
N ALA A 349 -12.61 -30.38 14.71
CA ALA A 349 -12.18 -31.40 13.76
C ALA A 349 -11.65 -30.76 12.45
N ILE A 350 -12.34 -29.74 11.95
CA ILE A 350 -11.89 -28.92 10.81
C ILE A 350 -10.52 -28.29 11.12
N TRP A 351 -10.35 -27.70 12.30
CA TRP A 351 -9.11 -27.05 12.69
C TRP A 351 -7.93 -28.01 12.79
N GLU A 352 -8.11 -29.19 13.42
CA GLU A 352 -7.07 -30.20 13.51
C GLU A 352 -6.67 -30.73 12.11
N ARG A 353 -7.65 -30.88 11.21
CA ARG A 353 -7.37 -31.28 9.83
C ARG A 353 -6.55 -30.23 9.09
N LEU A 354 -6.91 -28.95 9.17
CA LEU A 354 -6.17 -27.85 8.56
C LEU A 354 -4.74 -27.78 9.11
N LYS A 355 -4.55 -27.86 10.44
CA LYS A 355 -3.22 -27.90 11.07
C LYS A 355 -2.37 -29.06 10.54
N SER A 356 -2.93 -30.26 10.42
CA SER A 356 -2.21 -31.43 9.91
C SER A 356 -1.73 -31.28 8.45
N GLN A 357 -2.50 -30.56 7.61
CA GLN A 357 -2.19 -30.33 6.19
C GLN A 357 -1.38 -29.06 5.93
N GLY A 358 -1.32 -28.17 6.93
CA GLY A 358 -0.78 -26.83 6.83
C GLY A 358 0.43 -26.59 7.71
N VAL A 359 1.33 -27.56 7.85
CA VAL A 359 2.60 -27.36 8.58
C VAL A 359 3.35 -26.17 7.99
N GLY A 360 3.67 -25.18 8.82
CA GLY A 360 4.34 -23.94 8.41
C GLY A 360 3.41 -22.89 7.76
N LYS A 361 2.11 -23.16 7.61
CA LYS A 361 1.14 -22.19 7.07
C LYS A 361 0.55 -21.31 8.17
N PHE A 362 0.14 -20.11 7.79
CA PHE A 362 -0.67 -19.21 8.60
C PHE A 362 -1.94 -18.88 7.83
N TYR A 363 -3.09 -19.20 8.42
CA TYR A 363 -4.37 -19.04 7.78
C TYR A 363 -4.90 -17.61 7.96
N TYR A 364 -5.45 -17.00 6.90
CA TYR A 364 -6.01 -15.65 6.91
C TYR A 364 -7.31 -15.56 6.10
N ASP A 365 -8.15 -14.56 6.36
CA ASP A 365 -9.39 -14.33 5.61
C ASP A 365 -9.09 -13.81 4.20
N ARG A 366 -9.48 -14.56 3.16
CA ARG A 366 -9.28 -14.16 1.75
C ARG A 366 -10.02 -12.86 1.41
N GLU A 367 -11.13 -12.59 2.07
CA GLU A 367 -12.03 -11.46 1.75
C GLU A 367 -11.71 -10.20 2.58
N GLU A 368 -10.73 -10.25 3.48
CA GLU A 368 -10.29 -9.08 4.25
C GLU A 368 -9.51 -8.11 3.35
N SER A 369 -9.88 -6.83 3.39
CA SER A 369 -9.31 -5.79 2.51
C SER A 369 -7.82 -5.56 2.74
N ASN A 370 -7.34 -5.81 3.96
CA ASN A 370 -5.93 -5.74 4.32
C ASN A 370 -5.57 -6.89 5.28
N PRO A 371 -5.25 -8.09 4.75
CA PRO A 371 -4.99 -9.26 5.57
C PRO A 371 -3.58 -9.28 6.20
N ASP A 372 -2.84 -8.16 6.17
CA ASP A 372 -1.49 -8.02 6.72
C ASP A 372 -0.54 -9.17 6.31
N ILE A 373 -0.53 -9.54 5.01
CA ILE A 373 0.29 -10.65 4.48
C ILE A 373 1.78 -10.44 4.76
N ASP A 374 2.22 -9.19 4.80
CA ASP A 374 3.58 -8.83 5.14
C ASP A 374 3.96 -9.25 6.56
N ILE A 375 3.04 -9.12 7.53
CA ILE A 375 3.26 -9.58 8.91
C ILE A 375 3.42 -11.11 8.91
N ILE A 376 2.60 -11.83 8.14
CA ILE A 376 2.68 -13.29 8.05
C ILE A 376 4.05 -13.76 7.52
N LYS A 377 4.53 -13.13 6.44
CA LYS A 377 5.77 -13.54 5.76
C LYS A 377 7.02 -13.05 6.48
N LYS A 378 7.07 -11.76 6.84
CA LYS A 378 8.27 -11.08 7.36
C LYS A 378 8.43 -11.33 8.86
N SER A 379 7.36 -11.12 9.64
CA SER A 379 7.38 -11.22 11.10
C SER A 379 7.13 -12.65 11.59
N LEU A 380 6.02 -13.28 11.20
CA LEU A 380 5.67 -14.64 11.67
C LEU A 380 6.41 -15.77 10.94
N LYS A 381 7.11 -15.47 9.84
CA LYS A 381 7.89 -16.40 9.00
C LYS A 381 7.11 -17.65 8.59
N ARG A 382 5.83 -17.47 8.24
CA ARG A 382 4.91 -18.54 7.84
C ARG A 382 4.46 -18.36 6.41
N GLN A 383 3.97 -19.43 5.79
CA GLN A 383 3.36 -19.37 4.46
C GLN A 383 1.90 -18.89 4.57
N PRO A 384 1.52 -17.75 3.96
CA PRO A 384 0.13 -17.30 3.96
C PRO A 384 -0.76 -18.31 3.25
N ALA A 385 -1.87 -18.69 3.89
CA ALA A 385 -2.85 -19.64 3.37
C ALA A 385 -4.26 -19.03 3.45
N PRO A 386 -4.87 -18.63 2.33
CA PRO A 386 -6.18 -17.98 2.35
C PRO A 386 -7.29 -18.97 2.71
N LEU A 387 -8.18 -18.58 3.60
CA LEU A 387 -9.45 -19.25 3.90
C LEU A 387 -10.62 -18.47 3.30
N SER A 388 -11.71 -19.16 2.94
CA SER A 388 -12.97 -18.46 2.64
C SER A 388 -13.51 -17.72 3.89
N ASN A 389 -14.29 -16.66 3.69
CA ASN A 389 -14.84 -15.91 4.83
C ASN A 389 -15.70 -16.77 5.76
N LYS A 390 -16.44 -17.75 5.20
CA LYS A 390 -17.20 -18.72 6.00
C LYS A 390 -16.31 -19.55 6.91
N LEU A 391 -15.24 -20.14 6.36
CA LEU A 391 -14.33 -20.98 7.12
C LEU A 391 -13.57 -20.17 8.17
N TRP A 392 -13.16 -18.94 7.82
CA TRP A 392 -12.57 -17.99 8.76
C TRP A 392 -13.50 -17.68 9.93
N ARG A 393 -14.77 -17.36 9.67
CA ARG A 393 -15.77 -17.05 10.71
C ARG A 393 -16.04 -18.24 11.63
N ILE A 394 -16.12 -19.46 11.08
CA ILE A 394 -16.32 -20.70 11.86
C ILE A 394 -15.20 -20.88 12.90
N LEU A 395 -13.95 -20.76 12.45
CA LEU A 395 -12.79 -20.98 13.31
C LEU A 395 -12.59 -19.83 14.30
N SER A 396 -12.84 -18.58 13.86
CA SER A 396 -12.76 -17.39 14.71
C SER A 396 -13.78 -17.42 15.85
N LYS A 397 -15.02 -17.88 15.60
CA LYS A 397 -16.10 -18.01 16.60
C LYS A 397 -15.67 -18.77 17.85
N TYR A 398 -14.80 -19.78 17.70
CA TYR A 398 -14.34 -20.63 18.80
C TYR A 398 -12.89 -20.35 19.23
N GLY A 399 -12.27 -19.28 18.72
CA GLY A 399 -10.93 -18.84 19.10
C GLY A 399 -9.80 -19.75 18.62
N PHE A 400 -10.00 -20.50 17.53
CA PHE A 400 -8.98 -21.41 17.01
C PHE A 400 -7.92 -20.72 16.15
N ILE A 401 -8.24 -19.55 15.61
CA ILE A 401 -7.34 -18.74 14.77
C ILE A 401 -7.34 -17.30 15.27
N ARG A 402 -6.27 -16.57 14.95
CA ARG A 402 -6.07 -15.15 15.27
C ARG A 402 -5.71 -14.39 14.00
N LYS A 403 -5.96 -13.08 13.99
CA LYS A 403 -5.40 -12.21 12.96
C LYS A 403 -3.87 -12.14 13.08
N PRO A 404 -3.14 -11.79 12.00
CA PRO A 404 -1.67 -11.70 12.04
C PRO A 404 -1.14 -10.83 13.18
N ARG A 405 -1.68 -9.61 13.36
CA ARG A 405 -1.29 -8.71 14.47
C ARG A 405 -1.60 -9.28 15.84
N GLU A 406 -2.75 -9.94 15.99
CA GLU A 406 -3.15 -10.57 17.26
C GLU A 406 -2.22 -11.72 17.64
N GLU A 407 -1.81 -12.54 16.66
CA GLU A 407 -0.82 -13.61 16.90
C GLU A 407 0.56 -13.03 17.21
N GLN A 408 0.99 -12.00 16.48
CA GLN A 408 2.27 -11.33 16.73
C GLN A 408 2.33 -10.79 18.18
N ASN A 409 1.28 -10.10 18.62
CA ASN A 409 1.16 -9.60 19.99
C ASN A 409 1.08 -10.74 21.02
N HIS A 410 0.43 -11.85 20.67
CA HIS A 410 0.35 -13.04 21.53
C HIS A 410 1.74 -13.69 21.74
N LEU A 411 2.53 -13.84 20.68
CA LEU A 411 3.89 -14.37 20.74
C LEU A 411 4.80 -13.44 21.54
N PHE A 412 4.77 -12.13 21.25
CA PHE A 412 5.58 -11.15 21.95
C PHE A 412 5.24 -11.11 23.46
N ARG A 413 3.94 -11.10 23.82
CA ARG A 413 3.50 -11.10 25.22
C ARG A 413 4.00 -12.31 26.00
N ASN A 414 4.09 -13.47 25.35
CA ASN A 414 4.52 -14.74 25.94
C ASN A 414 6.01 -15.05 25.71
N SER A 415 6.78 -14.12 25.14
CA SER A 415 8.21 -14.29 24.90
C SER A 415 9.00 -14.34 26.22
N SER A 416 10.15 -15.01 26.18
CA SER A 416 11.05 -15.16 27.32
C SER A 416 11.74 -13.83 27.65
N VAL A 417 12.09 -13.67 28.93
CA VAL A 417 12.97 -12.58 29.39
C VAL A 417 14.30 -12.66 28.65
N SER A 418 14.87 -11.50 28.32
CA SER A 418 16.13 -11.39 27.58
C SER A 418 17.32 -11.88 28.40
N ASP A 419 18.22 -12.60 27.75
CA ASP A 419 19.51 -13.04 28.28
C ASP A 419 20.68 -12.17 27.75
N GLU A 420 20.40 -11.01 27.14
CA GLU A 420 21.46 -10.12 26.60
C GLU A 420 22.42 -9.67 27.73
N PRO A 421 23.74 -9.65 27.48
CA PRO A 421 24.74 -9.36 28.50
C PRO A 421 24.63 -7.91 28.99
N SER A 422 24.85 -7.72 30.29
CA SER A 422 24.86 -6.40 30.92
C SER A 422 26.12 -5.62 30.53
N THR A 423 26.02 -4.87 29.44
CA THR A 423 27.02 -3.90 28.96
C THR A 423 26.74 -2.52 29.55
N LEU A 424 27.75 -1.63 29.58
CA LEU A 424 27.54 -0.23 29.99
C LEU A 424 26.42 0.44 29.17
N PHE A 425 26.34 0.16 27.87
CA PHE A 425 25.26 0.63 27.01
C PHE A 425 23.89 0.14 27.50
N SER A 426 23.71 -1.17 27.64
CA SER A 426 22.43 -1.76 28.07
C SER A 426 21.97 -1.25 29.43
N ILE A 427 22.89 -1.09 30.39
CA ILE A 427 22.61 -0.57 31.73
C ILE A 427 22.10 0.87 31.64
N ASN A 428 22.74 1.71 30.82
CA ASN A 428 22.33 3.10 30.65
C ASN A 428 20.99 3.22 29.90
N ILE A 429 20.70 2.37 28.93
CA ILE A 429 19.37 2.31 28.30
C ILE A 429 18.29 1.94 29.32
N GLN A 430 18.52 0.90 30.11
CA GLN A 430 17.58 0.44 31.14
C GLN A 430 17.33 1.51 32.20
N ARG A 431 18.40 2.13 32.72
CA ARG A 431 18.32 3.22 33.68
C ARG A 431 17.65 4.45 33.09
N GLY A 432 18.01 4.79 31.84
CA GLY A 432 17.45 5.91 31.10
C GLY A 432 15.94 5.80 30.97
N LEU A 433 15.43 4.70 30.42
CA LEU A 433 13.99 4.49 30.28
C LEU A 433 13.29 4.48 31.65
N SER A 434 13.86 3.81 32.65
CA SER A 434 13.29 3.76 34.00
C SER A 434 13.20 5.16 34.63
N ALA A 435 14.24 5.97 34.48
CA ALA A 435 14.26 7.36 34.93
C ALA A 435 13.22 8.20 34.19
N CYS A 436 13.10 8.03 32.87
CA CYS A 436 12.11 8.73 32.06
C CYS A 436 10.69 8.41 32.54
N LEU A 437 10.35 7.14 32.72
CA LEU A 437 9.02 6.73 33.20
C LEU A 437 8.74 7.25 34.63
N ALA A 438 9.77 7.42 35.46
CA ALA A 438 9.65 7.97 36.81
C ALA A 438 9.35 9.48 36.86
N LEU A 439 9.53 10.22 35.75
CA LEU A 439 9.28 11.67 35.71
C LEU A 439 7.82 12.06 35.98
N HIS A 440 6.87 11.13 35.82
CA HIS A 440 5.46 11.43 35.97
C HIS A 440 4.66 10.37 36.72
N ALA A 441 3.67 10.82 37.50
CA ALA A 441 2.87 9.98 38.39
C ALA A 441 2.10 8.84 37.69
N ARG A 442 1.78 9.02 36.40
CA ARG A 442 1.06 8.02 35.58
C ARG A 442 1.94 6.89 35.05
N THR A 443 3.24 7.12 34.90
CA THR A 443 4.20 6.16 34.34
C THR A 443 5.15 5.60 35.39
N GLN A 444 5.31 6.28 36.54
CA GLN A 444 6.26 5.89 37.60
C GLN A 444 6.03 4.48 38.19
N ARG A 445 4.83 3.90 38.02
CA ARG A 445 4.47 2.56 38.51
C ARG A 445 4.65 1.46 37.46
N VAL A 446 4.97 1.83 36.22
CA VAL A 446 5.16 0.87 35.13
C VAL A 446 6.48 0.15 35.32
N GLN A 447 6.40 -1.17 35.41
CA GLN A 447 7.57 -2.05 35.38
C GLN A 447 8.00 -2.29 33.94
N VAL A 448 9.30 -2.40 33.71
CA VAL A 448 9.87 -2.69 32.38
C VAL A 448 10.52 -4.07 32.41
N GLU A 449 10.13 -4.94 31.49
CA GLU A 449 10.74 -6.25 31.27
C GLU A 449 11.26 -6.32 29.84
N TYR A 450 12.55 -6.61 29.67
CA TYR A 450 13.14 -6.79 28.35
C TYR A 450 13.01 -8.24 27.93
N VAL A 451 12.55 -8.47 26.71
CA VAL A 451 12.18 -9.80 26.21
C VAL A 451 12.80 -10.09 24.85
N THR A 452 12.99 -11.37 24.53
CA THR A 452 13.56 -11.83 23.25
C THR A 452 12.70 -11.50 22.04
N GLY A 453 11.43 -11.16 22.25
CA GLY A 453 10.49 -10.77 21.20
C GLY A 453 9.94 -11.93 20.36
N ALA A 454 10.33 -13.18 20.67
CA ALA A 454 9.89 -14.39 19.96
C ALA A 454 10.01 -14.30 18.42
N GLU A 455 11.07 -13.66 17.94
CA GLU A 455 11.34 -13.35 16.52
C GLU A 455 10.29 -12.45 15.82
N THR A 456 9.43 -11.77 16.59
CA THR A 456 8.47 -10.81 16.05
C THR A 456 9.09 -9.42 15.88
N GLU A 457 8.55 -8.62 14.97
CA GLU A 457 8.95 -7.22 14.78
C GLU A 457 8.33 -6.25 15.81
N VAL A 458 7.67 -6.75 16.86
CA VAL A 458 7.04 -5.88 17.88
C VAL A 458 8.13 -5.24 18.73
N GLU A 459 8.10 -3.91 18.83
CA GLU A 459 9.05 -3.14 19.62
C GLU A 459 8.80 -3.28 21.12
N MET A 460 7.53 -3.17 21.50
CA MET A 460 7.08 -3.20 22.87
C MET A 460 5.59 -3.45 22.97
N LEU A 461 5.13 -3.82 24.16
CA LEU A 461 3.73 -4.07 24.44
C LEU A 461 3.42 -3.80 25.91
N PHE A 462 2.38 -3.01 26.19
CA PHE A 462 1.97 -2.69 27.57
C PHE A 462 0.79 -3.53 28.05
N ASP A 463 0.96 -4.16 29.22
CA ASP A 463 -0.11 -4.87 29.94
C ASP A 463 -0.66 -3.96 31.06
N LYS A 464 -1.80 -3.32 30.79
CA LYS A 464 -2.49 -2.42 31.75
C LYS A 464 -2.83 -3.11 33.07
N GLN A 465 -3.18 -4.40 33.05
CA GLN A 465 -3.58 -5.13 34.26
C GLN A 465 -2.37 -5.41 35.17
N LYS A 466 -1.22 -5.71 34.58
CA LYS A 466 0.02 -5.98 35.32
C LYS A 466 0.88 -4.74 35.55
N GLN A 467 0.55 -3.61 34.91
CA GLN A 467 1.42 -2.42 34.84
C GLN A 467 2.82 -2.76 34.34
N LEU A 468 2.90 -3.64 33.33
CA LEU A 468 4.15 -4.18 32.80
C LEU A 468 4.31 -3.80 31.33
N LEU A 469 5.38 -3.08 31.01
CA LEU A 469 5.83 -2.80 29.66
C LEU A 469 6.89 -3.83 29.26
N LYS A 470 6.57 -4.67 28.28
CA LYS A 470 7.56 -5.56 27.66
C LYS A 470 8.26 -4.82 26.53
N VAL A 471 9.59 -4.82 26.52
CA VAL A 471 10.43 -4.13 25.52
C VAL A 471 11.33 -5.14 24.81
N HIS A 472 11.44 -5.04 23.49
CA HIS A 472 12.28 -5.95 22.72
C HIS A 472 13.76 -5.80 23.09
N GLU A 473 14.49 -6.91 23.26
CA GLU A 473 15.88 -6.92 23.73
C GLU A 473 16.88 -6.18 22.82
N LYS A 474 16.54 -6.02 21.54
CA LYS A 474 17.37 -5.29 20.56
C LYS A 474 17.74 -3.87 21.04
N TRP A 475 16.90 -3.24 21.86
CA TRP A 475 17.15 -1.94 22.45
C TRP A 475 18.32 -1.94 23.45
N LEU A 476 18.70 -3.11 23.97
CA LEU A 476 19.85 -3.31 24.85
C LEU A 476 21.16 -3.55 24.10
N ASN A 477 21.09 -3.80 22.80
CA ASN A 477 22.24 -4.18 21.99
C ASN A 477 22.68 -3.01 21.10
N PHE A 478 23.87 -2.48 21.38
CA PHE A 478 24.41 -1.30 20.68
C PHE A 478 24.43 -1.49 19.16
N SER A 479 24.95 -2.61 18.67
CA SER A 479 25.05 -2.85 17.22
C SER A 479 23.67 -2.97 16.58
N ARG A 480 22.77 -3.78 17.17
CA ARG A 480 21.42 -4.02 16.59
C ARG A 480 20.59 -2.74 16.50
N ILE A 481 20.61 -1.86 17.50
CA ILE A 481 19.80 -0.63 17.45
C ILE A 481 20.39 0.41 16.48
N HIS A 482 21.72 0.47 16.34
CA HIS A 482 22.37 1.43 15.45
C HIS A 482 22.39 0.98 13.97
N GLU A 483 21.96 -0.25 13.66
CA GLU A 483 21.65 -0.67 12.29
C GLU A 483 20.49 0.12 11.69
N THR A 484 19.49 0.44 12.52
CA THR A 484 18.32 1.23 12.14
C THR A 484 18.46 2.70 12.52
N THR A 485 19.23 3.00 13.58
CA THR A 485 19.29 4.33 14.20
C THR A 485 20.74 4.79 14.42
N PRO A 486 21.55 4.97 13.36
CA PRO A 486 22.97 5.31 13.49
C PRO A 486 23.15 6.68 14.17
N CYS A 487 24.18 6.79 15.01
CA CYS A 487 24.58 8.05 15.65
C CYS A 487 26.07 8.28 15.48
N ARG A 488 26.55 9.47 15.88
CA ARG A 488 27.97 9.81 15.79
C ARG A 488 28.86 8.80 16.51
N ALA A 489 28.41 8.27 17.64
CA ALA A 489 29.13 7.27 18.40
C ALA A 489 29.23 5.91 17.67
N SER A 490 28.22 5.54 16.87
CA SER A 490 28.26 4.31 16.07
C SER A 490 29.06 4.45 14.76
N MET A 491 29.55 5.66 14.45
CA MET A 491 30.39 5.94 13.27
C MET A 491 31.89 6.04 13.59
N LEU A 492 32.26 5.98 14.88
CA LEU A 492 33.66 6.03 15.33
C LEU A 492 34.27 4.62 15.34
N ASP A 493 35.52 4.49 14.90
CA ASP A 493 36.26 3.21 14.85
C ASP A 493 36.77 2.72 16.21
N GLU A 494 36.80 3.59 17.20
CA GLU A 494 37.38 3.32 18.52
C GLU A 494 36.30 2.80 19.48
N ILE A 495 35.92 1.54 19.31
CA ILE A 495 34.96 0.84 20.19
C ILE A 495 35.41 0.86 21.67
N GLN A 496 36.72 1.02 21.94
CA GLN A 496 37.27 1.07 23.29
C GLN A 496 36.84 2.30 24.12
N LEU A 497 36.44 3.42 23.50
CA LEU A 497 35.91 4.59 24.21
C LEU A 497 34.45 4.40 24.69
N LEU A 498 33.67 3.55 24.00
CA LEU A 498 32.27 3.25 24.32
C LEU A 498 32.11 2.41 25.60
N ASP A 499 33.17 1.76 26.08
CA ASP A 499 33.19 1.03 27.35
C ASP A 499 33.34 1.96 28.57
N SER A 500 33.66 3.25 28.35
CA SER A 500 33.84 4.23 29.42
C SER A 500 32.77 5.33 29.48
N ILE A 501 32.10 5.66 28.37
CA ILE A 501 31.21 6.83 28.26
C ILE A 501 29.95 6.48 27.45
N PHE A 502 28.78 6.83 27.99
CA PHE A 502 27.50 6.69 27.29
C PHE A 502 27.16 7.97 26.51
N LEU A 503 26.88 7.85 25.21
CA LEU A 503 26.65 8.97 24.27
C LEU A 503 25.34 8.86 23.46
N CYS A 504 24.50 7.86 23.75
CA CYS A 504 23.36 7.48 22.91
C CYS A 504 22.01 7.94 23.49
N ASP A 505 21.92 9.22 23.89
CA ASP A 505 20.70 9.79 24.47
C ASP A 505 19.50 9.68 23.52
N HIS A 506 19.75 9.73 22.20
CA HIS A 506 18.72 9.59 21.18
C HIS A 506 17.99 8.24 21.26
N VAL A 507 18.68 7.17 21.68
CA VAL A 507 18.05 5.85 21.88
C VAL A 507 17.11 5.88 23.09
N ILE A 508 17.48 6.58 24.17
CA ILE A 508 16.63 6.72 25.35
C ILE A 508 15.41 7.58 25.03
N GLU A 509 15.59 8.71 24.32
CA GLU A 509 14.48 9.56 23.86
C GLU A 509 13.49 8.76 23.03
N GLU A 510 13.97 7.99 22.04
CA GLU A 510 13.11 7.20 21.15
C GLU A 510 12.40 6.06 21.88
N LEU A 511 13.12 5.33 22.72
CA LEU A 511 12.56 4.24 23.50
C LEU A 511 11.48 4.75 24.47
N CYS A 512 11.72 5.90 25.12
CA CYS A 512 10.74 6.53 25.99
C CYS A 512 9.50 7.00 25.21
N ASP A 513 9.68 7.57 24.02
CA ASP A 513 8.58 8.01 23.17
C ASP A 513 7.64 6.87 22.82
N LEU A 514 8.20 5.76 22.33
CA LEU A 514 7.42 4.57 22.00
C LEU A 514 6.74 4.00 23.26
N ALA A 515 7.45 3.93 24.38
CA ALA A 515 6.93 3.43 25.64
C ALA A 515 5.74 4.25 26.13
N VAL A 516 5.86 5.57 26.10
CA VAL A 516 4.82 6.48 26.54
C VAL A 516 3.60 6.40 25.60
N ILE A 517 3.78 6.30 24.28
CA ILE A 517 2.68 6.11 23.34
C ILE A 517 1.92 4.81 23.66
N GLU A 518 2.63 3.70 23.75
CA GLU A 518 2.07 2.37 24.04
C GLU A 518 1.30 2.36 25.38
N ILE A 519 1.82 3.04 26.41
CA ILE A 519 1.16 3.15 27.72
C ILE A 519 -0.10 4.01 27.61
N VAL A 520 -0.01 5.17 26.94
CA VAL A 520 -1.07 6.18 26.89
C VAL A 520 -2.27 5.74 26.06
N GLU A 521 -2.06 4.94 25.01
CA GLU A 521 -3.15 4.33 24.23
C GLU A 521 -4.09 3.48 25.10
N THR A 522 -3.66 3.06 26.29
CA THR A 522 -4.48 2.29 27.24
C THR A 522 -5.20 3.13 28.30
N PHE A 523 -4.97 4.44 28.35
CA PHE A 523 -5.58 5.32 29.35
C PHE A 523 -7.04 5.67 29.01
N ASP A 524 -7.89 5.68 30.03
CA ASP A 524 -9.27 6.18 29.94
C ASP A 524 -9.29 7.71 30.05
N CYS A 525 -8.55 8.41 29.19
CA CYS A 525 -8.55 9.86 29.12
C CYS A 525 -8.85 10.34 27.70
N ASN A 526 -9.41 11.54 27.57
CA ASN A 526 -9.56 12.14 26.25
C ASN A 526 -8.17 12.31 25.62
N VAL A 527 -8.15 12.31 24.29
CA VAL A 527 -6.87 12.27 23.59
C VAL A 527 -6.08 13.58 23.86
N ASP A 528 -6.72 14.68 24.32
CA ASP A 528 -6.09 15.99 24.65
C ASP A 528 -5.25 15.94 25.91
N ALA A 529 -5.74 15.23 26.92
CA ALA A 529 -4.98 14.98 28.13
C ALA A 529 -3.81 14.03 27.86
N ALA A 530 -4.00 13.04 26.98
CA ALA A 530 -2.95 12.13 26.54
C ALA A 530 -1.82 12.86 25.79
N SER A 531 -2.14 13.69 24.80
CA SER A 531 -1.13 14.42 24.02
C SER A 531 -0.33 15.43 24.84
N ARG A 532 -1.00 16.23 25.70
CA ARG A 532 -0.30 17.15 26.62
C ARG A 532 0.66 16.41 27.54
N PHE A 533 0.26 15.23 28.01
CA PHE A 533 1.11 14.37 28.80
C PHE A 533 2.33 13.88 28.00
N ILE A 534 2.16 13.35 26.79
CA ILE A 534 3.27 12.90 25.91
C ILE A 534 4.24 14.05 25.63
N LYS A 535 3.73 15.23 25.26
CA LYS A 535 4.55 16.41 24.97
C LYS A 535 5.34 16.88 26.20
N SER A 536 4.69 16.95 27.36
CA SER A 536 5.36 17.31 28.61
C SER A 536 6.45 16.32 28.98
N MET A 537 6.20 15.01 28.80
CA MET A 537 7.19 13.96 29.04
C MET A 537 8.40 14.11 28.12
N ARG A 538 8.18 14.31 26.81
CA ARG A 538 9.25 14.52 25.82
C ARG A 538 10.21 15.64 26.19
N ILE A 539 9.67 16.79 26.56
CA ILE A 539 10.46 17.97 26.93
C ILE A 539 11.30 17.66 28.17
N GLN A 540 10.65 17.14 29.23
CA GLN A 540 11.35 16.81 30.48
C GLN A 540 12.43 15.74 30.29
N VAL A 541 12.17 14.69 29.51
CA VAL A 541 13.15 13.65 29.22
C VAL A 541 14.38 14.25 28.54
N ARG A 542 14.19 15.06 27.50
CA ARG A 542 15.28 15.70 26.76
C ARG A 542 16.11 16.64 27.64
N GLU A 543 15.46 17.48 28.44
CA GLU A 543 16.15 18.38 29.37
C GLU A 543 16.97 17.61 30.41
N ASN A 544 16.38 16.57 31.01
CA ASN A 544 17.07 15.77 32.03
C ASN A 544 18.26 14.97 31.45
N LEU A 545 18.14 14.45 30.22
CA LEU A 545 19.25 13.74 29.55
C LEU A 545 20.41 14.69 29.21
N GLN A 546 20.12 15.95 28.85
CA GLN A 546 21.16 16.97 28.61
C GLN A 546 21.96 17.29 29.88
N HIS A 547 21.29 17.32 31.03
CA HIS A 547 21.90 17.58 32.34
C HIS A 547 22.45 16.33 33.03
N MET A 548 22.37 15.15 32.40
CA MET A 548 22.83 13.90 32.99
C MET A 548 24.37 13.93 33.18
N PRO A 549 24.88 13.77 34.41
CA PRO A 549 26.31 13.67 34.66
C PRO A 549 26.94 12.49 33.93
N ARG A 550 28.05 12.75 33.22
CA ARG A 550 28.88 11.80 32.46
C ARG A 550 30.30 11.83 33.01
N GLU A 551 31.09 10.80 32.73
CA GLU A 551 32.51 10.75 33.13
C GLU A 551 32.73 11.04 34.63
N VAL A 552 31.82 10.56 35.47
CA VAL A 552 31.89 10.81 36.91
C VAL A 552 33.17 10.16 37.46
N SER A 553 34.06 10.99 37.98
CA SER A 553 35.36 10.62 38.53
C SER A 553 35.45 11.08 39.98
N VAL A 554 36.07 10.26 40.82
CA VAL A 554 36.25 10.54 42.25
C VAL A 554 37.72 10.45 42.58
N GLN A 555 38.28 11.51 43.16
CA GLN A 555 39.69 11.59 43.56
C GLN A 555 39.81 12.04 45.02
N PRO A 556 40.83 11.58 45.78
CA PRO A 556 41.13 12.12 47.10
C PRO A 556 41.50 13.62 47.00
N SER A 557 41.00 14.42 47.93
CA SER A 557 41.43 15.81 48.09
C SER A 557 42.76 15.89 48.87
N ASP A 558 43.53 16.96 48.67
CA ASP A 558 44.68 17.30 49.51
C ASP A 558 44.30 17.55 50.99
N GLU A 559 43.01 17.74 51.28
CA GLU A 559 42.48 17.86 52.64
C GLU A 559 42.05 16.51 53.23
N PRO A 560 42.45 16.18 54.49
CA PRO A 560 42.08 14.92 55.13
C PRO A 560 40.55 14.72 55.19
N ARG A 561 40.09 13.54 54.76
CA ARG A 561 38.67 13.13 54.73
C ARG A 561 37.78 13.88 53.72
N ARG A 562 38.34 14.47 52.67
CA ARG A 562 37.56 15.03 51.55
C ARG A 562 37.81 14.27 50.24
N LEU A 563 36.76 14.16 49.44
CA LEU A 563 36.79 13.62 48.07
C LEU A 563 36.41 14.74 47.10
N VAL A 564 37.12 14.83 45.99
CA VAL A 564 36.74 15.65 44.83
C VAL A 564 35.98 14.74 43.87
N VAL A 565 34.75 15.12 43.55
CA VAL A 565 33.93 14.44 42.54
C VAL A 565 33.81 15.38 41.35
N SER A 566 34.24 14.93 40.17
CA SER A 566 34.14 15.67 38.91
C SER A 566 33.29 14.88 37.91
N TRP A 567 32.53 15.58 37.09
CA TRP A 567 31.77 15.00 35.98
C TRP A 567 31.75 15.97 34.81
N ALA A 568 31.50 15.45 33.62
CA ALA A 568 31.15 16.23 32.44
C ALA A 568 29.63 16.14 32.22
N ASP A 569 29.04 17.12 31.55
CA ASP A 569 27.72 16.96 30.94
C ASP A 569 27.83 17.39 29.46
N ASN A 570 26.75 17.19 28.69
CA ASN A 570 26.74 17.57 27.27
C ASN A 570 26.78 19.11 27.05
N GLU A 571 26.68 19.92 28.11
CA GLU A 571 26.83 21.37 28.08
C GLU A 571 28.29 21.81 28.31
N SER A 572 29.06 21.07 29.12
CA SER A 572 30.41 21.42 29.57
C SER A 572 31.43 21.53 28.43
N GLU A 573 31.29 20.70 27.39
CA GLU A 573 32.18 20.73 26.21
C GLU A 573 31.83 21.89 25.24
N ARG A 574 30.55 22.33 25.26
CA ARG A 574 30.09 23.54 24.55
C ARG A 574 30.45 24.82 25.27
N VAL A 575 30.42 24.84 26.61
CA VAL A 575 30.98 25.95 27.39
C VAL A 575 32.44 26.16 27.01
N ARG A 576 33.25 25.10 26.87
CA ARG A 576 34.64 25.19 26.38
C ARG A 576 34.77 25.73 24.94
N GLN A 577 33.90 25.34 24.01
CA GLN A 577 33.96 25.80 22.61
C GLN A 577 33.47 27.25 22.43
N VAL A 578 32.43 27.65 23.16
CA VAL A 578 31.93 29.03 23.17
C VAL A 578 32.95 29.98 23.82
N LEU A 579 33.67 29.53 24.86
CA LEU A 579 34.76 30.29 25.48
C LEU A 579 35.96 30.53 24.54
N ASN A 580 36.18 29.68 23.53
CA ASN A 580 37.31 29.80 22.60
C ASN A 580 37.03 30.65 21.34
N ASN A 581 35.76 30.92 20.99
CA ASN A 581 35.39 31.62 19.74
C ASN A 581 34.95 33.09 19.91
N GLY A 582 35.27 33.74 21.02
CA GLY A 582 35.20 35.21 21.11
C GLY A 582 33.80 35.86 21.07
N ALA A 583 32.71 35.09 21.20
CA ALA A 583 31.37 35.63 21.36
C ALA A 583 30.98 35.66 22.84
N TYR A 584 31.25 36.77 23.53
CA TYR A 584 30.85 36.97 24.92
C TYR A 584 29.32 37.17 25.10
N SER A 585 28.77 36.49 26.11
CA SER A 585 27.77 37.00 27.10
C SER A 585 26.26 36.66 27.04
N ALA A 586 25.75 35.76 26.19
CA ALA A 586 24.31 35.45 26.23
C ALA A 586 23.91 34.34 27.24
N LEU A 587 24.78 33.37 27.51
CA LEU A 587 24.48 32.22 28.40
C LEU A 587 24.66 32.52 29.90
N ASP A 588 25.35 33.61 30.25
CA ASP A 588 25.54 34.08 31.64
C ASP A 588 24.44 35.03 32.12
N LEU A 589 23.46 35.36 31.26
CA LEU A 589 22.36 36.24 31.62
C LEU A 589 21.30 35.49 32.44
N PRO A 590 20.77 36.10 33.50
CA PRO A 590 19.65 35.51 34.23
C PRO A 590 18.44 35.35 33.29
N HIS A 591 17.73 34.23 33.47
CA HIS A 591 16.59 33.86 32.65
C HIS A 591 15.32 33.83 33.48
N ILE A 592 14.19 34.13 32.83
CA ILE A 592 12.87 34.22 33.46
C ILE A 592 11.86 33.37 32.70
N ALA A 593 10.83 32.88 33.40
CA ALA A 593 9.80 32.02 32.81
C ALA A 593 8.83 32.79 31.90
N TYR A 594 8.57 34.06 32.24
CA TYR A 594 7.71 34.95 31.47
C TYR A 594 8.17 36.41 31.56
N PHE A 595 7.82 37.22 30.57
CA PHE A 595 8.07 38.66 30.54
C PHE A 595 6.86 39.41 29.97
N ALA A 596 6.28 40.31 30.77
CA ALA A 596 5.24 41.23 30.33
C ALA A 596 5.90 42.50 29.77
N SER A 597 5.77 42.73 28.45
CA SER A 597 6.40 43.88 27.80
C SER A 597 5.55 45.15 27.94
N PRO A 598 6.07 46.21 28.59
CA PRO A 598 5.35 47.49 28.69
C PRO A 598 5.22 48.19 27.32
N ASP A 599 6.12 47.91 26.38
CA ASP A 599 6.15 48.55 25.07
C ASP A 599 5.24 47.85 24.03
N LEU A 600 4.66 46.70 24.38
CA LEU A 600 3.79 45.88 23.52
C LEU A 600 2.40 45.69 24.13
N ASN A 601 1.80 46.76 24.65
CA ASN A 601 0.48 46.74 25.30
C ASN A 601 0.33 45.71 26.43
N GLY A 602 1.42 45.39 27.15
CA GLY A 602 1.40 44.39 28.22
C GLY A 602 1.42 42.94 27.74
N TYR A 603 1.73 42.66 26.46
CA TYR A 603 1.85 41.29 25.96
C TYR A 603 2.87 40.49 26.79
N VAL A 604 2.50 39.26 27.14
CA VAL A 604 3.30 38.37 27.98
C VAL A 604 3.98 37.33 27.09
N PHE A 605 5.30 37.38 27.01
CA PHE A 605 6.09 36.30 26.43
C PHE A 605 6.29 35.20 27.47
N THR A 606 6.15 33.94 27.05
CA THR A 606 6.39 32.76 27.90
C THR A 606 7.39 31.84 27.20
N ILE A 607 8.25 31.17 27.97
CA ILE A 607 9.09 30.09 27.42
C ILE A 607 8.23 28.93 26.90
N ASN A 608 8.73 28.22 25.88
CA ASN A 608 8.08 27.09 25.21
C ASN A 608 6.75 27.42 24.49
N GLU A 609 6.52 28.69 24.17
CA GLU A 609 5.36 29.13 23.40
C GLU A 609 5.75 29.71 22.03
N TYR A 610 4.79 29.65 21.10
CA TYR A 610 4.89 30.30 19.80
C TYR A 610 4.27 31.70 19.89
N VAL A 611 4.96 32.68 19.32
CA VAL A 611 4.48 34.06 19.19
C VAL A 611 4.57 34.50 17.74
N GLN A 612 3.56 35.22 17.26
CA GLN A 612 3.64 35.94 16.00
C GLN A 612 4.08 37.38 16.29
N VAL A 613 5.12 37.83 15.60
CA VAL A 613 5.77 39.12 15.84
C VAL A 613 5.90 39.92 14.56
N LYS A 614 5.77 41.25 14.68
CA LYS A 614 6.17 42.23 13.64
C LYS A 614 7.43 42.96 14.04
N TRP A 615 8.33 43.11 13.07
CA TRP A 615 9.65 43.70 13.28
C TRP A 615 9.72 45.17 12.87
N ARG A 616 10.60 45.93 13.52
CA ARG A 616 11.06 47.23 13.01
C ARG A 616 11.79 47.05 11.67
N PRO A 617 11.55 47.92 10.66
CA PRO A 617 12.30 47.87 9.41
C PRO A 617 13.79 48.13 9.63
N GLU A 618 14.66 47.29 9.05
CA GLU A 618 16.13 47.42 9.17
C GLU A 618 16.71 48.58 8.33
N MET A 619 15.98 49.04 7.31
CA MET A 619 16.34 50.19 6.47
C MET A 619 15.13 51.11 6.23
N ALA A 620 15.42 52.38 5.89
CA ALA A 620 14.43 53.44 5.65
C ALA A 620 13.49 53.21 4.44
N THR A 621 13.60 52.08 3.72
CA THR A 621 12.80 51.74 2.54
C THR A 621 11.46 51.05 2.85
N GLY A 622 11.10 50.82 4.11
CA GLY A 622 9.71 51.01 4.55
C GLY A 622 8.72 49.83 4.62
N GLU A 623 9.15 48.56 4.71
CA GLU A 623 8.19 47.45 4.95
C GLU A 623 8.48 46.68 6.24
N THR A 624 7.47 46.57 7.11
CA THR A 624 7.48 45.72 8.30
C THR A 624 7.26 44.26 7.90
N THR A 625 8.10 43.34 8.36
CA THR A 625 7.92 41.90 8.11
C THR A 625 7.19 41.25 9.28
N GLU A 626 6.36 40.23 9.00
CA GLU A 626 5.78 39.36 10.02
C GLU A 626 6.57 38.04 10.09
N SER A 627 6.73 37.48 11.29
CA SER A 627 7.27 36.13 11.48
C SER A 627 6.65 35.44 12.68
N VAL A 628 6.85 34.14 12.78
CA VAL A 628 6.55 33.35 13.97
C VAL A 628 7.86 33.03 14.69
N ALA A 629 7.86 32.96 16.01
CA ALA A 629 9.02 32.58 16.80
C ALA A 629 8.63 31.59 17.90
N PHE A 630 9.42 30.54 18.09
CA PHE A 630 9.31 29.61 19.21
C PHE A 630 10.32 29.98 20.30
N ILE A 631 9.85 30.37 21.48
CA ILE A 631 10.69 30.94 22.54
C ILE A 631 11.32 29.82 23.36
N HIS A 632 12.63 29.61 23.22
CA HIS A 632 13.36 28.64 24.07
C HIS A 632 13.68 29.22 25.44
N ARG A 633 14.11 30.50 25.51
CA ARG A 633 14.40 31.22 26.76
C ARG A 633 14.11 32.70 26.64
N ILE A 634 13.85 33.32 27.79
CA ILE A 634 13.77 34.77 27.95
C ILE A 634 14.94 35.19 28.84
N LEU A 635 15.81 36.02 28.29
CA LEU A 635 17.04 36.49 28.93
C LEU A 635 16.92 37.99 29.19
N TYR A 636 17.47 38.50 30.29
CA TYR A 636 17.53 39.94 30.51
C TYR A 636 18.91 40.39 30.92
N LYS A 637 19.28 41.60 30.49
CA LYS A 637 20.54 42.26 30.83
C LYS A 637 20.26 43.61 31.46
N GLN A 638 20.82 43.83 32.65
CA GLN A 638 20.70 45.09 33.38
C GLN A 638 22.05 45.82 33.36
N TYR A 639 22.06 47.07 32.90
CA TYR A 639 23.23 47.94 32.90
C TYR A 639 23.01 49.08 33.90
N GLY A 640 23.50 48.93 35.13
CA GLY A 640 23.37 49.97 36.16
C GLY A 640 21.92 50.41 36.38
N ASP A 641 21.66 51.72 36.23
CA ASP A 641 20.34 52.37 36.39
C ASP A 641 19.50 52.42 35.09
N GLU A 642 19.97 51.85 33.97
CA GLU A 642 19.21 51.81 32.72
C GLU A 642 18.06 50.80 32.77
N LYS A 643 17.02 51.01 31.93
CA LYS A 643 15.93 50.05 31.78
C LYS A 643 16.50 48.68 31.36
N PRO A 644 16.09 47.57 32.01
CA PRO A 644 16.58 46.25 31.67
C PRO A 644 16.19 45.89 30.22
N GLN A 645 17.18 45.49 29.43
CA GLN A 645 16.96 45.02 28.06
C GLN A 645 16.63 43.53 28.10
N VAL A 646 15.51 43.14 27.50
CA VAL A 646 15.07 41.74 27.40
C VAL A 646 15.36 41.20 26.01
N TYR A 647 15.75 39.92 25.96
CA TYR A 647 16.05 39.16 24.76
C TYR A 647 15.25 37.86 24.77
N LEU A 648 14.71 37.49 23.61
CA LEU A 648 14.13 36.19 23.36
C LEU A 648 15.18 35.34 22.66
N LEU A 649 15.57 34.21 23.25
CA LEU A 649 16.32 33.18 22.54
C LEU A 649 15.29 32.28 21.85
N ALA A 650 15.11 32.42 20.54
CA ALA A 650 13.98 31.80 19.84
C ALA A 650 14.35 31.22 18.46
N SER A 651 13.68 30.13 18.07
CA SER A 651 13.72 29.65 16.69
C SER A 651 12.72 30.46 15.85
N ARG A 652 13.21 31.12 14.80
CA ARG A 652 12.43 32.02 13.96
C ARG A 652 11.85 31.30 12.74
N TYR A 653 10.66 31.70 12.32
CA TYR A 653 9.95 31.15 11.18
C TYR A 653 9.38 32.27 10.31
N SER A 654 9.71 32.32 9.02
CA SER A 654 9.07 33.24 8.07
C SER A 654 7.92 32.56 7.33
N PHE A 655 6.91 33.31 6.93
CA PHE A 655 5.84 32.79 6.07
C PHE A 655 6.37 32.49 4.68
N LEU A 656 6.05 31.31 4.14
CA LEU A 656 6.45 30.93 2.78
C LEU A 656 5.81 31.86 1.72
N GLU A 657 4.59 32.36 1.99
CA GLU A 657 3.88 33.30 1.10
C GLU A 657 4.68 34.58 0.80
N LEU A 658 5.54 35.03 1.72
CA LEU A 658 6.37 36.23 1.55
C LEU A 658 7.44 36.10 0.44
N PHE A 659 7.70 34.87 -0.02
CA PHE A 659 8.62 34.61 -1.14
C PHE A 659 7.93 34.59 -2.51
N HIS A 660 6.62 34.85 -2.58
CA HIS A 660 5.85 34.91 -3.82
C HIS A 660 5.55 36.34 -4.28
N LEU A 661 6.16 36.75 -5.40
CA LEU A 661 5.79 37.94 -6.15
C LEU A 661 4.71 37.59 -7.20
N ASN A 662 3.49 38.06 -6.95
CA ASN A 662 2.32 38.11 -7.84
C ASN A 662 1.61 36.80 -8.27
N SER A 663 0.28 36.94 -8.35
CA SER A 663 -0.79 35.94 -8.35
C SER A 663 -0.95 35.05 -9.60
N SER A 664 -0.11 35.19 -10.63
CA SER A 664 -0.26 34.45 -11.89
C SER A 664 0.25 33.00 -11.81
N ALA A 665 1.13 32.69 -10.86
CA ALA A 665 1.77 31.37 -10.70
C ALA A 665 0.89 30.33 -9.97
N VAL A 666 -0.28 30.73 -9.45
CA VAL A 666 -1.19 29.92 -8.62
C VAL A 666 -1.87 28.78 -9.41
N GLN A 667 -1.94 28.86 -10.74
CA GLN A 667 -2.73 27.92 -11.56
C GLN A 667 -2.13 26.52 -11.72
N LEU A 668 -0.85 26.29 -11.38
CA LEU A 668 -0.18 24.99 -11.58
C LEU A 668 0.10 24.22 -10.29
N PHE A 669 0.08 24.87 -9.12
CA PHE A 669 0.53 24.28 -7.85
C PHE A 669 -0.52 24.27 -6.73
N GLY A 670 -1.75 24.66 -7.06
CA GLY A 670 -2.77 24.93 -6.06
C GLY A 670 -2.47 26.22 -5.28
N PRO A 671 -3.40 26.66 -4.40
CA PRO A 671 -3.19 27.84 -3.56
C PRO A 671 -2.00 27.64 -2.61
N VAL A 672 -1.10 28.62 -2.55
CA VAL A 672 -0.05 28.69 -1.51
C VAL A 672 -0.75 28.70 -0.16
N ASN A 673 -0.42 27.74 0.71
CA ASN A 673 -1.01 27.72 2.04
C ASN A 673 -0.37 28.84 2.89
N ARG A 674 -1.19 29.81 3.29
CA ARG A 674 -0.78 30.93 4.16
C ARG A 674 -0.29 30.48 5.53
N LYS A 675 -0.54 29.22 5.90
CA LYS A 675 -0.11 28.59 7.14
C LYS A 675 1.22 27.84 7.01
N GLU A 676 1.85 27.82 5.83
CA GLU A 676 3.16 27.20 5.64
C GLU A 676 4.30 28.16 6.02
N LEU A 677 5.18 27.68 6.89
CA LEU A 677 6.30 28.40 7.46
C LEU A 677 7.64 27.83 7.00
N LEU A 678 8.66 28.69 6.95
CA LEU A 678 10.07 28.39 6.73
C LEU A 678 10.85 28.61 8.02
N LEU A 679 11.42 27.54 8.59
CA LEU A 679 12.26 27.61 9.78
C LEU A 679 13.62 28.22 9.46
N HIS A 680 14.05 29.24 10.20
CA HIS A 680 15.38 29.82 10.06
C HIS A 680 16.39 28.97 10.79
N PHE A 681 17.55 28.72 10.18
CA PHE A 681 18.61 27.90 10.78
C PHE A 681 20.00 28.41 10.43
N THR A 682 20.99 28.09 11.26
CA THR A 682 22.42 28.31 10.99
C THR A 682 23.13 26.98 10.78
N ASP A 683 22.93 26.04 11.70
CA ASP A 683 23.47 24.67 11.68
C ASP A 683 22.34 23.65 11.44
N PHE A 684 22.52 22.81 10.41
CA PHE A 684 21.54 21.82 9.99
C PHE A 684 21.26 20.74 11.05
N ASP A 685 22.27 20.30 11.80
CA ASP A 685 22.16 19.19 12.75
C ASP A 685 21.48 19.62 14.08
N THR A 686 21.52 20.92 14.36
CA THR A 686 20.87 21.53 15.53
C THR A 686 19.66 22.38 15.18
N MET A 687 19.23 22.38 13.92
CA MET A 687 18.08 23.12 13.41
C MET A 687 16.84 22.94 14.30
N GLY A 688 16.21 24.06 14.68
CA GLY A 688 15.02 24.10 15.53
C GLY A 688 15.27 23.79 17.01
N LYS A 689 16.52 23.49 17.40
CA LYS A 689 16.92 23.37 18.81
C LYS A 689 17.39 24.71 19.33
N ARG A 690 17.40 24.85 20.65
CA ARG A 690 17.89 26.03 21.36
C ARG A 690 19.30 26.47 20.94
N GLN A 691 20.15 25.53 20.51
CA GLN A 691 21.53 25.83 20.14
C GLN A 691 21.66 26.56 18.80
N ASP A 692 20.64 26.47 17.95
CA ASP A 692 20.55 27.14 16.66
C ASP A 692 19.58 28.35 16.72
N ALA A 693 19.07 28.66 17.92
CA ALA A 693 18.10 29.73 18.12
C ALA A 693 18.77 31.11 18.01
N GLU A 694 18.02 32.07 17.47
CA GLU A 694 18.43 33.47 17.31
C GLU A 694 18.19 34.23 18.63
N LEU A 695 19.07 35.21 18.93
CA LEU A 695 18.90 36.11 20.05
C LEU A 695 18.21 37.41 19.58
N ILE A 696 16.95 37.56 19.97
CA ILE A 696 16.05 38.63 19.50
C ILE A 696 15.82 39.66 20.61
N PRO A 697 16.29 40.92 20.49
CA PRO A 697 15.95 41.97 21.42
C PRO A 697 14.45 42.32 21.33
N THR A 698 13.74 42.35 22.46
CA THR A 698 12.30 42.71 22.46
C THR A 698 12.04 44.12 21.96
N SER A 699 13.05 45.00 21.98
CA SER A 699 12.99 46.36 21.45
C SER A 699 12.87 46.42 19.92
N GLN A 700 13.19 45.34 19.21
CA GLN A 700 13.00 45.24 17.76
C GLN A 700 11.58 44.83 17.35
N ILE A 701 10.76 44.38 18.30
CA ILE A 701 9.38 43.95 18.08
C ILE A 701 8.48 45.18 18.21
N ILE A 702 7.57 45.39 17.24
CA ILE A 702 6.56 46.46 17.27
C ILE A 702 5.19 45.92 17.70
N GLU A 703 4.87 44.68 17.31
CA GLU A 703 3.60 44.02 17.62
C GLU A 703 3.89 42.55 17.96
N ALA A 704 3.24 42.02 18.99
CA ALA A 704 3.26 40.61 19.35
C ALA A 704 1.84 40.12 19.61
N ARG A 705 1.50 38.95 19.08
CA ARG A 705 0.19 38.31 19.26
C ARG A 705 0.33 36.80 19.36
N ASN A 706 -0.65 36.17 20.00
CA ASN A 706 -0.74 34.72 20.03
C ASN A 706 -1.00 34.20 18.62
N LEU A 707 -0.44 33.03 18.31
CA LEU A 707 -0.67 32.39 17.02
C LEU A 707 -2.13 31.90 16.97
N GLU A 708 -2.95 32.46 16.07
CA GLU A 708 -4.35 32.04 15.90
C GLU A 708 -4.39 30.72 15.11
N PHE A 709 -4.83 29.63 15.75
CA PHE A 709 -5.03 28.33 15.11
C PHE A 709 -6.28 27.64 15.66
N ASP A 710 -7.03 26.96 14.80
CA ASP A 710 -8.17 26.13 15.19
C ASP A 710 -7.64 24.71 15.41
N PRO A 711 -7.51 24.23 16.66
CA PRO A 711 -6.88 22.96 16.92
C PRO A 711 -7.79 21.82 16.48
N ALA A 712 -7.37 21.07 15.47
CA ALA A 712 -7.51 19.62 15.60
C ALA A 712 -6.82 19.25 16.94
N PRO A 713 -7.48 18.48 17.81
CA PRO A 713 -6.90 18.19 19.10
C PRO A 713 -5.54 17.47 18.85
N TYR A 714 -4.52 17.78 19.64
CA TYR A 714 -3.13 17.26 19.54
C TYR A 714 -2.18 17.95 18.55
N ALA A 715 -2.60 18.96 17.79
CA ALA A 715 -1.73 19.69 16.87
C ALA A 715 -0.82 20.69 17.61
N GLU A 716 0.50 20.64 17.37
CA GLU A 716 1.36 21.77 17.70
C GLU A 716 0.95 23.00 16.90
N PRO A 717 1.10 24.23 17.44
CA PRO A 717 0.77 25.46 16.70
C PRO A 717 1.51 25.54 15.37
N VAL A 718 2.78 25.08 15.35
CA VAL A 718 3.58 24.85 14.14
C VAL A 718 4.04 23.40 14.12
N GLN A 719 3.62 22.62 13.12
CA GLN A 719 4.04 21.22 12.96
C GLN A 719 5.23 21.09 12.02
N SER A 720 6.28 20.37 12.43
CA SER A 720 7.36 19.94 11.53
C SER A 720 6.94 18.67 10.80
N VAL A 721 6.78 18.73 9.49
CA VAL A 721 6.27 17.62 8.67
C VAL A 721 7.11 17.44 7.43
N ALA A 722 7.05 16.23 6.87
CA ALA A 722 7.85 15.85 5.71
C ALA A 722 7.09 16.04 4.38
N HIS A 723 5.76 16.01 4.45
CA HIS A 723 4.83 16.19 3.34
C HIS A 723 3.72 17.16 3.74
N ALA A 724 3.14 17.87 2.78
CA ALA A 724 2.07 18.83 3.06
C ALA A 724 0.84 18.08 3.62
N PRO A 725 0.14 18.63 4.63
CA PRO A 725 -1.10 18.04 5.14
C PRO A 725 -2.18 17.92 4.06
N ALA A 726 -2.98 16.84 4.08
CA ALA A 726 -4.03 16.61 3.10
C ALA A 726 -5.21 17.60 3.20
N ASP A 727 -5.45 18.17 4.39
CA ASP A 727 -6.44 19.20 4.66
C ASP A 727 -5.73 20.50 5.05
N LEU A 728 -5.57 21.40 4.08
CA LEU A 728 -4.82 22.65 4.21
C LEU A 728 -5.56 23.69 5.06
N ASP A 729 -6.88 23.60 5.16
CA ASP A 729 -7.72 24.56 5.89
C ASP A 729 -7.89 24.14 7.36
N ALA A 730 -8.00 22.82 7.64
CA ALA A 730 -8.11 22.27 9.00
C ALA A 730 -6.76 22.07 9.71
N SER A 731 -5.63 22.18 9.00
CA SER A 731 -4.30 22.11 9.62
C SER A 731 -3.91 23.46 10.25
N GLY A 732 -3.25 23.41 11.41
CA GLY A 732 -2.57 24.58 11.99
C GLY A 732 -1.38 25.03 11.12
N PHE A 733 -0.49 25.87 11.67
CA PHE A 733 0.74 26.18 10.92
C PHE A 733 1.60 24.92 10.79
N TYR A 734 2.35 24.81 9.70
CA TYR A 734 3.27 23.71 9.49
C TYR A 734 4.52 24.18 8.76
N CYS A 735 5.59 23.40 8.87
CA CYS A 735 6.88 23.68 8.31
C CYS A 735 7.42 22.39 7.68
N ARG A 736 7.87 22.48 6.43
CA ARG A 736 8.54 21.39 5.70
C ARG A 736 9.96 21.72 5.32
N PHE A 737 10.27 23.01 5.25
CA PHE A 737 11.54 23.51 4.77
C PHE A 737 12.09 24.55 5.74
N ALA A 738 13.40 24.68 5.72
CA ALA A 738 14.18 25.60 6.50
C ALA A 738 15.04 26.46 5.58
N LEU A 739 15.30 27.68 6.01
CA LEU A 739 16.04 28.71 5.29
C LEU A 739 17.26 29.14 6.12
N ARG A 740 18.42 29.17 5.47
CA ARG A 740 19.62 29.83 5.95
C ARG A 740 19.97 30.97 5.00
N SER A 741 19.99 32.19 5.52
CA SER A 741 20.49 33.36 4.80
C SER A 741 21.98 33.24 4.49
N LYS A 742 22.47 33.98 3.50
CA LYS A 742 23.91 34.03 3.18
C LYS A 742 24.69 34.58 4.37
N VAL A 743 25.73 33.87 4.82
CA VAL A 743 26.63 34.31 5.91
C VAL A 743 28.08 34.28 5.40
N GLY A 744 28.70 35.46 5.28
CA GLY A 744 30.05 35.58 4.71
C GLY A 744 30.13 34.99 3.31
N ASN A 745 31.01 34.01 3.12
CA ASN A 745 31.16 33.29 1.85
C ASN A 745 30.25 32.04 1.74
N GLN A 746 29.49 31.68 2.79
CA GLN A 746 28.57 30.56 2.71
C GLN A 746 27.30 30.92 1.93
N PRO A 747 26.89 30.08 0.97
CA PRO A 747 25.69 30.29 0.17
C PRO A 747 24.41 30.23 0.97
N ALA A 748 23.40 30.94 0.48
CA ALA A 748 22.04 30.81 0.96
C ALA A 748 21.55 29.39 0.70
N CYS A 749 20.80 28.83 1.64
CA CYS A 749 20.31 27.46 1.56
C CYS A 749 18.83 27.43 1.92
N ILE A 750 18.04 26.78 1.08
CA ILE A 750 16.71 26.32 1.43
C ILE A 750 16.77 24.81 1.41
N THR A 751 16.38 24.17 2.50
CA THR A 751 16.47 22.72 2.65
C THR A 751 15.20 22.19 3.28
N PRO A 752 14.73 21.00 2.95
CA PRO A 752 13.76 20.32 3.80
C PRO A 752 14.32 20.10 5.21
N LEU A 753 13.43 19.99 6.18
CA LEU A 753 13.79 19.97 7.60
C LEU A 753 14.73 18.81 7.94
N GLY A 754 15.68 19.05 8.86
CA GLY A 754 16.58 18.01 9.35
C GLY A 754 15.84 16.82 9.98
N SER A 755 16.43 15.62 9.89
CA SER A 755 15.88 14.38 10.45
C SER A 755 15.53 14.46 11.93
N ASN A 756 16.14 15.39 12.68
CA ASN A 756 15.87 15.63 14.10
C ASN A 756 14.49 16.27 14.37
N LEU A 757 13.89 16.91 13.36
CA LEU A 757 12.56 17.55 13.46
C LEU A 757 11.43 16.69 12.88
N LEU A 758 11.77 15.59 12.20
CA LEU A 758 10.82 14.72 11.51
C LEU A 758 10.55 13.43 12.29
N ARG A 759 9.39 12.82 12.06
CA ARG A 759 9.07 11.48 12.59
C ARG A 759 10.02 10.45 12.00
N TYR A 760 10.25 9.35 12.73
CA TYR A 760 11.21 8.32 12.30
C TYR A 760 10.97 7.80 10.87
N HIS A 761 9.71 7.46 10.55
CA HIS A 761 9.35 6.96 9.21
C HIS A 761 9.43 8.04 8.10
N GLU A 762 9.60 9.31 8.47
CA GLU A 762 9.76 10.46 7.58
C GLU A 762 11.22 10.94 7.46
N ARG A 763 12.14 10.38 8.26
CA ARG A 763 13.55 10.74 8.27
C ARG A 763 14.23 10.42 6.95
N TRP A 764 15.27 11.19 6.68
CA TRP A 764 16.04 11.11 5.46
C TRP A 764 16.87 9.84 5.40
N LYS A 765 16.93 9.22 4.21
CA LYS A 765 17.89 8.17 3.93
C LYS A 765 19.21 8.83 3.52
N VAL A 766 20.27 8.50 4.23
CA VAL A 766 21.61 9.00 3.93
C VAL A 766 22.12 8.33 2.64
N PRO A 767 22.57 9.07 1.62
CA PRO A 767 23.14 8.48 0.42
C PRO A 767 24.42 7.71 0.73
N ARG A 768 24.74 6.67 -0.05
CA ARG A 768 26.00 5.92 0.02
C ARG A 768 26.59 5.72 -1.36
N TYR A 769 27.85 6.12 -1.51
CA TYR A 769 28.60 6.01 -2.76
C TYR A 769 29.73 4.97 -2.64
N TYR A 770 30.12 4.36 -3.77
CA TYR A 770 31.22 3.41 -3.81
C TYR A 770 32.58 4.14 -3.90
N PRO A 771 33.59 3.79 -3.06
CA PRO A 771 34.88 4.46 -3.06
C PRO A 771 35.61 4.46 -4.41
N LEU A 772 35.51 3.36 -5.16
CA LEU A 772 36.19 3.18 -6.44
C LEU A 772 35.37 3.67 -7.66
N ALA A 773 34.11 4.06 -7.46
CA ALA A 773 33.26 4.51 -8.56
C ALA A 773 33.57 5.97 -8.91
N LYS A 774 33.96 6.22 -10.16
CA LYS A 774 34.16 7.57 -10.67
C LYS A 774 32.78 8.26 -10.83
N PRO A 775 32.57 9.45 -10.26
CA PRO A 775 31.30 10.14 -10.38
C PRO A 775 31.09 10.62 -11.82
N VAL A 776 29.84 10.62 -12.28
CA VAL A 776 29.46 10.90 -13.67
C VAL A 776 28.62 12.16 -13.78
N ILE A 777 28.77 12.89 -14.89
CA ILE A 777 27.92 14.02 -15.24
C ILE A 777 27.04 13.71 -16.45
N ILE A 778 25.82 14.24 -16.42
CA ILE A 778 24.87 14.26 -17.52
C ILE A 778 24.61 15.74 -17.86
N ASP A 779 25.05 16.15 -19.04
CA ASP A 779 24.93 17.53 -19.51
C ASP A 779 23.64 17.72 -20.32
N PHE A 780 22.70 18.49 -19.78
CA PHE A 780 21.43 18.82 -20.43
C PHE A 780 21.51 20.08 -21.29
N SER A 781 22.71 20.66 -21.39
CA SER A 781 23.01 21.87 -22.17
C SER A 781 24.34 21.76 -22.92
N PRO A 782 24.56 20.75 -23.80
CA PRO A 782 25.85 20.57 -24.49
C PRO A 782 26.33 21.80 -25.29
N SER A 783 25.40 22.63 -25.74
CA SER A 783 25.66 23.90 -26.44
C SER A 783 26.26 24.99 -25.55
N VAL A 784 26.14 24.87 -24.22
CA VAL A 784 26.72 25.77 -23.22
C VAL A 784 28.07 25.22 -22.78
N LEU A 785 29.11 25.58 -23.53
CA LEU A 785 30.47 25.11 -23.27
C LEU A 785 31.01 25.58 -21.91
N GLY A 786 31.93 24.77 -21.38
CA GLY A 786 32.70 25.06 -20.16
C GLY A 786 32.10 24.48 -18.87
N LEU A 787 30.78 24.26 -18.81
CA LEU A 787 30.14 23.64 -17.64
C LEU A 787 30.64 22.20 -17.43
N ALA A 788 30.51 21.33 -18.43
CA ALA A 788 31.05 19.97 -18.39
C ALA A 788 32.58 19.94 -18.21
N GLU A 789 33.30 20.96 -18.71
CA GLU A 789 34.77 21.00 -18.66
C GLU A 789 35.26 21.20 -17.23
N GLY A 790 34.63 22.08 -16.46
CA GLY A 790 34.97 22.27 -15.05
C GLY A 790 34.81 20.99 -14.23
N PHE A 791 33.75 20.22 -14.46
CA PHE A 791 33.54 18.92 -13.83
C PHE A 791 34.54 17.86 -14.30
N SER A 792 34.88 17.82 -15.58
CA SER A 792 35.90 16.92 -16.13
C SER A 792 37.29 17.17 -15.52
N GLN A 793 37.67 18.44 -15.33
CA GLN A 793 38.90 18.83 -14.61
C GLN A 793 38.83 18.40 -13.13
N GLU A 794 37.63 18.49 -12.55
CA GLU A 794 37.14 17.86 -11.33
C GLU A 794 37.18 16.33 -11.30
N GLY A 795 37.76 15.66 -12.29
CA GLY A 795 37.85 14.21 -12.39
C GLY A 795 36.51 13.48 -12.46
N PHE A 796 35.41 14.18 -12.75
CA PHE A 796 34.14 13.54 -13.11
C PHE A 796 34.23 13.01 -14.54
N GLU A 797 33.49 11.95 -14.83
CA GLU A 797 33.34 11.45 -16.19
C GLU A 797 32.12 12.08 -16.87
N VAL A 798 32.30 12.62 -18.07
CA VAL A 798 31.19 13.11 -18.88
C VAL A 798 30.51 11.93 -19.56
N ALA A 799 29.38 11.50 -19.00
CA ALA A 799 28.72 10.27 -19.42
C ALA A 799 27.75 10.49 -20.58
N ALA A 800 26.99 11.60 -20.58
CA ALA A 800 26.02 11.87 -21.63
C ALA A 800 25.75 13.35 -21.87
N GLY A 801 25.37 13.68 -23.12
CA GLY A 801 24.81 14.96 -23.52
C GLY A 801 23.37 14.79 -24.03
N ILE A 802 22.40 15.43 -23.39
CA ILE A 802 20.97 15.38 -23.72
C ILE A 802 20.54 16.72 -24.33
N GLY A 803 19.73 16.68 -25.39
CA GLY A 803 19.43 17.88 -26.17
C GLY A 803 20.48 18.15 -27.24
N PHE A 804 21.21 17.12 -27.66
CA PHE A 804 22.40 17.24 -28.48
C PHE A 804 22.07 17.60 -29.93
N SER A 805 22.70 18.65 -30.44
CA SER A 805 22.68 19.03 -31.85
C SER A 805 23.89 18.49 -32.60
N THR A 806 23.65 17.65 -33.60
CA THR A 806 24.70 17.12 -34.49
C THR A 806 25.40 18.19 -35.34
N VAL A 807 24.85 19.41 -35.39
CA VAL A 807 25.40 20.54 -36.13
C VAL A 807 26.13 21.52 -35.22
N HIS A 808 25.58 21.82 -34.03
CA HIS A 808 26.08 22.90 -33.17
C HIS A 808 26.95 22.41 -32.00
N ASP A 809 26.84 21.14 -31.61
CA ASP A 809 27.48 20.63 -30.39
C ASP A 809 28.69 19.74 -30.68
N MET A 810 29.25 19.84 -31.88
CA MET A 810 30.41 19.04 -32.31
C MET A 810 31.67 19.32 -31.51
N THR A 811 31.86 20.57 -31.06
CA THR A 811 32.94 20.93 -30.13
C THR A 811 32.83 20.13 -28.82
N TRP A 812 31.61 20.02 -28.26
CA TRP A 812 31.35 19.25 -27.04
C TRP A 812 31.64 17.76 -27.25
N LYS A 813 31.09 17.16 -28.32
CA LYS A 813 31.29 15.72 -28.62
C LYS A 813 32.74 15.37 -28.93
N THR A 814 33.50 16.29 -29.53
CA THR A 814 34.92 16.05 -29.81
C THR A 814 35.74 16.08 -28.52
N ARG A 815 35.41 16.95 -27.55
CA ARG A 815 36.06 16.97 -26.24
C ARG A 815 35.72 15.72 -25.41
N TYR A 816 34.46 15.29 -25.44
CA TYR A 816 33.97 14.12 -24.69
C TYR A 816 33.58 12.99 -25.65
N SER A 817 34.59 12.44 -26.33
CA SER A 817 34.37 11.46 -27.40
C SER A 817 33.65 10.20 -26.94
N SER A 818 33.88 9.77 -25.70
CA SER A 818 33.24 8.60 -25.08
C SER A 818 31.82 8.86 -24.57
N ALA A 819 31.39 10.11 -24.42
CA ALA A 819 30.07 10.44 -23.86
C ALA A 819 28.95 10.03 -24.81
N GLU A 820 27.89 9.43 -24.31
CA GLU A 820 26.68 9.16 -25.11
C GLU A 820 26.00 10.48 -25.50
N VAL A 821 25.33 10.52 -26.65
CA VAL A 821 24.59 11.70 -27.10
C VAL A 821 23.17 11.32 -27.47
N TYR A 822 22.23 12.16 -27.06
CA TYR A 822 20.81 11.95 -27.28
C TYR A 822 20.23 13.19 -27.98
N ASP A 823 19.80 13.01 -29.23
CA ASP A 823 19.12 14.02 -30.02
C ASP A 823 17.63 14.08 -29.68
N GLY A 824 17.03 15.28 -29.81
CA GLY A 824 15.66 15.56 -29.38
C GLY A 824 15.60 16.47 -28.16
N THR A 825 14.40 16.82 -27.70
CA THR A 825 14.26 17.69 -26.52
C THR A 825 14.61 16.95 -25.24
N GLN A 826 15.06 17.66 -24.20
CA GLN A 826 15.40 17.05 -22.91
C GLN A 826 14.22 16.23 -22.34
N ASN A 827 13.00 16.73 -22.48
CA ASN A 827 11.80 16.04 -22.00
C ASN A 827 11.52 14.76 -22.79
N ASP A 828 11.59 14.82 -24.12
CA ASP A 828 11.26 13.66 -24.97
C ASP A 828 12.28 12.53 -24.77
N VAL A 829 13.56 12.86 -24.68
CA VAL A 829 14.62 11.86 -24.44
C VAL A 829 14.40 11.17 -23.10
N LEU A 830 14.13 11.92 -22.03
CA LEU A 830 13.87 11.35 -20.71
C LEU A 830 12.61 10.48 -20.69
N ALA A 831 11.54 10.93 -21.35
CA ALA A 831 10.31 10.15 -21.48
C ALA A 831 10.54 8.86 -22.29
N GLN A 832 11.34 8.92 -23.36
CA GLN A 832 11.69 7.75 -24.19
C GLN A 832 12.55 6.74 -23.43
N ILE A 833 13.51 7.17 -22.62
CA ILE A 833 14.28 6.30 -21.71
C ILE A 833 13.32 5.63 -20.70
N THR A 834 12.43 6.42 -20.10
CA THR A 834 11.46 5.96 -19.09
C THR A 834 10.49 4.92 -19.66
N ASN A 835 9.97 5.17 -20.87
CA ASN A 835 9.01 4.30 -21.54
C ASN A 835 9.67 3.10 -22.25
N GLY A 836 10.99 2.91 -22.10
CA GLY A 836 11.74 1.82 -22.73
C GLY A 836 11.86 1.93 -24.26
N GLN A 837 11.61 3.11 -24.83
CA GLN A 837 11.81 3.39 -26.25
C GLN A 837 13.31 3.59 -26.58
N LEU A 838 14.08 4.09 -25.62
CA LEU A 838 15.53 4.10 -25.63
C LEU A 838 16.07 3.05 -24.66
N ALA A 839 17.24 2.47 -24.98
CA ALA A 839 17.91 1.54 -24.09
C ALA A 839 18.28 2.22 -22.77
N GLN A 840 18.32 1.44 -21.68
CA GLN A 840 18.75 1.95 -20.38
C GLN A 840 20.20 2.47 -20.47
N PRO A 841 20.45 3.74 -20.10
CA PRO A 841 21.77 4.33 -20.22
C PRO A 841 22.84 3.60 -19.41
N SER A 842 24.04 3.47 -19.97
CA SER A 842 25.14 2.72 -19.37
C SER A 842 25.69 3.31 -18.06
N TRP A 843 25.37 4.58 -17.81
CA TRP A 843 25.79 5.35 -16.63
C TRP A 843 24.82 5.25 -15.43
N LEU A 844 23.69 4.54 -15.55
CA LEU A 844 22.79 4.23 -14.44
C LEU A 844 23.31 3.08 -13.57
N LYS A 845 24.55 3.18 -13.08
CA LYS A 845 25.16 2.18 -12.19
C LYS A 845 24.81 2.50 -10.72
N PRO A 846 24.31 1.54 -9.94
CA PRO A 846 24.11 1.72 -8.50
C PRO A 846 25.42 2.10 -7.79
N GLY A 847 25.33 3.00 -6.80
CA GLY A 847 26.49 3.45 -6.01
C GLY A 847 27.42 4.44 -6.71
N THR A 848 27.23 4.72 -8.00
CA THR A 848 27.91 5.81 -8.71
C THR A 848 27.14 7.12 -8.52
N ALA A 849 27.82 8.16 -8.04
CA ALA A 849 27.24 9.49 -7.93
C ALA A 849 27.00 10.12 -9.30
N LYS A 850 25.77 10.57 -9.54
CA LYS A 850 25.30 11.12 -10.82
C LYS A 850 24.94 12.59 -10.66
N VAL A 851 25.50 13.45 -11.51
CA VAL A 851 25.31 14.90 -11.47
C VAL A 851 24.65 15.38 -12.76
N ALA A 852 23.44 15.93 -12.68
CA ALA A 852 22.82 16.64 -13.79
C ALA A 852 23.36 18.08 -13.85
N VAL A 853 23.87 18.51 -14.99
CA VAL A 853 24.36 19.89 -15.20
C VAL A 853 23.54 20.61 -16.26
N ILE A 854 23.15 21.85 -15.97
CA ILE A 854 22.28 22.68 -16.81
C ILE A 854 22.85 24.09 -16.83
N GLY A 855 23.09 24.63 -18.03
CA GLY A 855 23.49 26.00 -18.26
C GLY A 855 22.45 26.75 -19.09
N SER A 856 22.27 28.05 -18.83
CA SER A 856 21.55 28.97 -19.71
C SER A 856 22.54 29.76 -20.56
N SER A 857 22.23 29.95 -21.85
CA SER A 857 22.93 30.89 -22.71
C SER A 857 22.79 32.33 -22.16
N HIS A 858 23.80 33.20 -22.36
CA HIS A 858 23.83 34.55 -21.81
C HIS A 858 23.84 35.67 -22.87
N SER A 859 23.23 36.78 -22.48
CA SER A 859 23.72 38.13 -22.77
C SER A 859 23.58 39.01 -21.51
N GLN A 860 24.42 40.04 -21.35
CA GLN A 860 24.46 40.91 -20.16
C GLN A 860 23.21 41.81 -20.06
N CYS A 861 22.12 41.43 -19.40
CA CYS A 861 21.06 42.41 -19.06
C CYS A 861 21.23 42.87 -17.61
N GLU A 862 21.38 44.18 -17.39
CA GLU A 862 21.21 44.78 -16.06
C GLU A 862 19.78 44.49 -15.56
N SER A 863 19.65 44.12 -14.29
CA SER A 863 18.39 43.70 -13.64
C SER A 863 17.23 44.69 -13.82
N ASP A 864 17.55 45.97 -14.01
CA ASP A 864 16.61 47.08 -13.87
C ASP A 864 15.96 47.52 -15.19
N ASN A 865 16.42 47.01 -16.35
CA ASN A 865 15.99 47.48 -17.67
C ASN A 865 15.36 46.40 -18.57
N ILE A 866 14.99 45.23 -18.04
CA ILE A 866 14.27 44.21 -18.81
C ILE A 866 12.83 44.69 -19.02
N ARG A 867 12.58 45.43 -20.09
CA ARG A 867 11.23 45.58 -20.67
C ARG A 867 11.02 44.44 -21.63
N LYS A 868 9.77 43.99 -21.82
CA LYS A 868 9.37 43.06 -22.91
C LYS A 868 9.51 43.72 -24.29
N ASP A 869 10.70 44.17 -24.64
CA ASP A 869 11.06 44.58 -25.99
C ASP A 869 11.46 43.35 -26.83
N GLU A 870 11.43 43.47 -28.16
CA GLU A 870 11.80 42.35 -29.04
C GLU A 870 13.28 41.93 -28.87
N ASP A 871 14.13 42.84 -28.41
CA ASP A 871 15.59 42.66 -28.32
C ASP A 871 16.02 41.79 -27.12
N THR A 872 15.32 41.83 -25.97
CA THR A 872 15.69 41.05 -24.76
C THR A 872 14.99 39.69 -24.63
N LYS A 873 13.95 39.45 -25.43
CA LYS A 873 13.15 38.20 -25.47
C LYS A 873 13.96 36.90 -25.57
N PRO A 874 15.06 36.80 -26.35
CA PRO A 874 15.85 35.56 -26.45
C PRO A 874 16.50 35.13 -25.13
N VAL A 875 16.95 36.08 -24.30
CA VAL A 875 17.58 35.80 -22.99
C VAL A 875 16.57 35.20 -22.03
N PHE A 876 15.38 35.80 -21.98
CA PHE A 876 14.28 35.32 -21.18
C PHE A 876 13.92 33.88 -21.56
N ASN A 877 13.86 33.57 -22.86
CA ASN A 877 13.58 32.22 -23.35
C ASN A 877 14.64 31.20 -22.93
N HIS A 878 15.94 31.56 -22.95
CA HIS A 878 17.00 30.64 -22.52
C HIS A 878 17.00 30.37 -21.02
N ILE A 879 16.75 31.40 -20.19
CA ILE A 879 16.60 31.21 -18.74
C ILE A 879 15.39 30.31 -18.46
N LEU A 880 14.26 30.58 -19.14
CA LEU A 880 13.05 29.79 -19.02
C LEU A 880 13.30 28.34 -19.45
N GLN A 881 14.01 28.11 -20.55
CA GLN A 881 14.35 26.77 -21.03
C GLN A 881 15.23 26.00 -20.03
N ALA A 882 16.21 26.65 -19.40
CA ALA A 882 17.03 26.03 -18.37
C ALA A 882 16.20 25.64 -17.14
N LEU A 883 15.32 26.52 -16.67
CA LEU A 883 14.41 26.24 -15.55
C LEU A 883 13.38 25.15 -15.90
N GLN A 884 12.79 25.19 -17.09
CA GLN A 884 11.87 24.15 -17.60
C GLN A 884 12.56 22.81 -17.74
N THR A 885 13.83 22.79 -18.13
CA THR A 885 14.63 21.55 -18.14
C THR A 885 14.68 20.95 -16.75
N VAL A 886 14.97 21.71 -15.70
CA VAL A 886 14.92 21.20 -14.31
C VAL A 886 13.55 20.59 -14.00
N GLN A 887 12.46 21.27 -14.38
CA GLN A 887 11.09 20.79 -14.14
C GLN A 887 10.79 19.48 -14.89
N HIS A 888 11.14 19.40 -16.17
CA HIS A 888 10.97 18.19 -16.97
C HIS A 888 11.77 17.04 -16.41
N ILE A 889 13.00 17.31 -15.97
CA ILE A 889 13.79 16.28 -15.36
C ILE A 889 13.07 15.76 -14.12
N LEU A 890 12.66 16.65 -13.19
CA LEU A 890 11.91 16.33 -11.96
C LEU A 890 10.60 15.55 -12.20
N SER A 891 9.82 15.91 -13.22
CA SER A 891 8.55 15.23 -13.54
C SER A 891 8.71 13.77 -13.99
N ASN A 892 9.87 13.40 -14.53
CA ASN A 892 10.14 12.03 -14.99
C ASN A 892 10.81 11.14 -13.92
N PHE A 893 11.08 11.65 -12.71
CA PHE A 893 11.81 10.93 -11.64
C PHE A 893 11.06 9.75 -11.02
N GLU A 894 9.75 9.87 -10.84
CA GLU A 894 8.97 8.85 -10.13
C GLU A 894 8.99 7.50 -10.85
N ALA A 895 9.23 7.50 -12.17
CA ALA A 895 9.17 6.31 -13.01
C ALA A 895 10.52 5.56 -13.16
N VAL A 896 11.67 6.15 -12.81
CA VAL A 896 13.02 5.59 -13.13
C VAL A 896 13.91 5.36 -11.90
N HIS A 897 13.38 5.43 -10.67
CA HIS A 897 14.19 5.33 -9.44
C HIS A 897 15.38 6.30 -9.42
N ASN A 898 15.11 7.59 -9.22
CA ASN A 898 16.10 8.64 -8.94
C ASN A 898 17.32 8.65 -9.89
N PRO A 899 17.17 9.14 -11.15
CA PRO A 899 18.24 9.13 -12.15
C PRO A 899 19.51 9.90 -11.74
N PHE A 900 19.45 10.88 -10.84
CA PHE A 900 20.64 11.60 -10.37
C PHE A 900 20.59 11.98 -8.90
N ASP A 901 21.78 12.17 -8.35
CA ASP A 901 22.03 12.53 -6.96
C ASP A 901 22.19 14.04 -6.80
N PHE A 902 22.83 14.71 -7.74
CA PHE A 902 23.07 16.15 -7.67
C PHE A 902 22.52 16.85 -8.91
N LEU A 903 22.02 18.07 -8.74
CA LEU A 903 21.66 18.94 -9.86
C LEU A 903 22.36 20.28 -9.71
N VAL A 904 23.02 20.71 -10.78
CA VAL A 904 23.72 21.99 -10.87
C VAL A 904 23.13 22.79 -12.01
N CYS A 905 22.57 23.95 -11.68
CA CYS A 905 22.01 24.87 -12.66
C CYS A 905 22.73 26.22 -12.58
N VAL A 906 23.27 26.69 -13.70
CA VAL A 906 24.03 27.95 -13.79
C VAL A 906 23.26 28.93 -14.67
N LEU A 907 22.78 30.01 -14.06
CA LEU A 907 21.90 31.00 -14.67
C LEU A 907 22.55 32.39 -14.65
N PRO A 908 22.20 33.30 -15.58
CA PRO A 908 22.55 34.72 -15.47
C PRO A 908 21.82 35.41 -14.30
N GLU A 909 22.33 36.56 -13.85
CA GLU A 909 21.70 37.40 -12.80
C GLU A 909 20.24 37.78 -13.12
N ALA A 910 19.91 37.91 -14.42
CA ALA A 910 18.55 38.17 -14.89
C ALA A 910 17.51 37.12 -14.44
N ALA A 911 17.92 35.94 -13.95
CA ALA A 911 17.03 34.98 -13.33
C ALA A 911 16.34 35.50 -12.05
N LEU A 912 16.89 36.54 -11.41
CA LEU A 912 16.31 37.21 -10.25
C LEU A 912 15.40 38.39 -10.62
N ASN A 913 15.18 38.67 -11.91
CA ASN A 913 14.26 39.71 -12.34
C ASN A 913 12.82 39.37 -11.92
N PRO A 914 11.99 40.35 -11.50
CA PRO A 914 10.62 40.10 -11.05
C PRO A 914 9.73 39.29 -12.01
N ASP A 915 9.95 39.35 -13.32
CA ASP A 915 9.19 38.57 -14.32
C ASP A 915 9.63 37.09 -14.39
N VAL A 916 10.86 36.76 -14.00
CA VAL A 916 11.44 35.39 -14.03
C VAL A 916 11.42 34.74 -12.65
N LEU A 917 11.59 35.55 -11.61
CA LEU A 917 11.73 35.14 -10.22
C LEU A 917 10.62 34.16 -9.74
N PRO A 918 9.35 34.30 -10.14
CA PRO A 918 8.32 33.30 -9.80
C PRO A 918 8.66 31.89 -10.31
N ILE A 919 9.18 31.77 -11.54
CA ILE A 919 9.54 30.48 -12.16
C ILE A 919 10.83 29.94 -11.55
N PHE A 920 11.77 30.82 -11.19
CA PHE A 920 12.96 30.46 -10.42
C PHE A 920 12.56 29.85 -9.06
N MET A 921 11.70 30.52 -8.30
CA MET A 921 11.23 30.03 -7.00
C MET A 921 10.39 28.75 -7.12
N GLN A 922 9.59 28.62 -8.17
CA GLN A 922 8.88 27.37 -8.51
C GLN A 922 9.87 26.21 -8.67
N THR A 923 11.00 26.45 -9.35
CA THR A 923 12.04 25.45 -9.56
C THR A 923 12.70 25.04 -8.24
N VAL A 924 12.99 26.00 -7.37
CA VAL A 924 13.50 25.74 -6.00
C VAL A 924 12.50 24.90 -5.21
N TYR A 925 11.21 25.24 -5.23
CA TYR A 925 10.17 24.51 -4.51
C TYR A 925 9.99 23.07 -5.00
N LEU A 926 10.08 22.84 -6.32
CA LEU A 926 10.04 21.49 -6.89
C LEU A 926 11.23 20.63 -6.44
N LEU A 927 12.43 21.21 -6.38
CA LEU A 927 13.62 20.53 -5.85
C LEU A 927 13.45 20.19 -4.36
N LEU A 928 12.94 21.12 -3.56
CA LEU A 928 12.63 20.90 -2.14
C LEU A 928 11.59 19.77 -1.94
N GLY A 929 10.54 19.74 -2.77
CA GLY A 929 9.52 18.70 -2.77
C GLY A 929 10.08 17.31 -3.06
N ASN A 930 11.12 17.23 -3.90
CA ASN A 930 11.88 16.00 -4.18
C ASN A 930 12.96 15.68 -3.13
N ARG A 931 12.88 16.31 -1.94
CA ARG A 931 13.84 16.13 -0.84
C ARG A 931 15.27 16.51 -1.23
N CYS A 932 15.45 17.59 -1.99
CA CYS A 932 16.77 18.16 -2.23
C CYS A 932 16.98 19.40 -1.37
N SER A 933 18.12 19.48 -0.68
CA SER A 933 18.66 20.73 -0.16
C SER A 933 19.13 21.58 -1.33
N VAL A 934 18.54 22.76 -1.49
CA VAL A 934 18.83 23.71 -2.56
C VAL A 934 19.70 24.81 -2.02
N HIS A 935 20.83 25.00 -2.65
CA HIS A 935 21.71 26.07 -2.29
C HIS A 935 21.95 27.03 -3.46
N ILE A 936 22.03 28.32 -3.14
CA ILE A 936 22.02 29.40 -4.13
C ILE A 936 23.20 30.33 -3.85
N GLN A 937 24.07 30.50 -4.83
CA GLN A 937 25.25 31.35 -4.75
C GLN A 937 25.27 32.37 -5.89
N LYS A 938 25.48 33.64 -5.54
CA LYS A 938 25.83 34.70 -6.50
C LYS A 938 27.34 34.70 -6.73
N VAL A 939 27.76 34.50 -7.98
CA VAL A 939 29.17 34.41 -8.40
C VAL A 939 29.49 35.56 -9.35
N GLN A 940 30.40 36.45 -8.95
CA GLN A 940 30.88 37.55 -9.78
C GLN A 940 32.29 37.22 -10.29
N LEU A 941 32.45 36.96 -11.58
CA LEU A 941 33.69 36.40 -12.16
C LEU A 941 35.00 37.14 -11.79
N PRO A 942 35.05 38.49 -11.71
CA PRO A 942 36.27 39.19 -11.30
C PRO A 942 36.77 38.84 -9.89
N THR A 943 35.86 38.50 -8.97
CA THR A 943 36.21 38.00 -7.62
C THR A 943 36.91 36.64 -7.69
N TYR A 944 36.77 35.95 -8.82
CA TYR A 944 37.27 34.62 -9.12
C TYR A 944 38.44 34.68 -10.13
N GLY A 945 39.13 35.82 -10.25
CA GLY A 945 40.32 36.01 -11.09
C GLY A 945 40.09 35.88 -12.60
N ILE A 946 38.83 35.81 -13.04
CA ILE A 946 38.46 35.83 -14.45
C ILE A 946 38.16 37.27 -14.85
N LEU A 947 38.93 37.81 -15.78
CA LEU A 947 38.84 39.22 -16.22
C LEU A 947 37.68 39.46 -17.19
N VAL A 948 36.49 38.99 -16.83
CA VAL A 948 35.24 39.19 -17.58
C VAL A 948 34.17 39.66 -16.61
N ASP A 949 33.50 40.77 -16.92
CA ASP A 949 32.50 41.38 -16.03
C ASP A 949 31.16 40.66 -16.17
N LYS A 950 30.99 39.51 -15.51
CA LYS A 950 29.75 38.73 -15.52
C LYS A 950 29.37 38.23 -14.13
N ILE A 951 28.07 38.14 -13.90
CA ILE A 951 27.45 37.61 -12.68
C ILE A 951 26.60 36.39 -13.02
N PHE A 952 26.75 35.34 -12.21
CA PHE A 952 26.00 34.10 -12.29
C PHE A 952 25.26 33.82 -11.00
N ILE A 953 24.10 33.18 -11.13
CA ILE A 953 23.38 32.53 -10.05
C ILE A 953 23.59 31.02 -10.23
N VAL A 954 24.27 30.41 -9.26
CA VAL A 954 24.53 28.98 -9.24
C VAL A 954 23.56 28.33 -8.26
N ILE A 955 22.81 27.35 -8.73
CA ILE A 955 21.95 26.50 -7.93
C ILE A 955 22.60 25.12 -7.82
N LEU A 956 22.82 24.65 -6.60
CA LEU A 956 23.23 23.28 -6.29
C LEU A 956 22.12 22.62 -5.47
N ALA A 957 21.48 21.60 -6.04
CA ALA A 957 20.54 20.75 -5.33
C ALA A 957 21.18 19.40 -5.00
N SER A 958 21.07 18.98 -3.75
CA SER A 958 21.67 17.74 -3.22
C SER A 958 20.75 17.03 -2.24
N PRO A 959 20.85 15.69 -2.06
CA PRO A 959 20.03 14.92 -1.11
C PRO A 959 20.43 15.16 0.36
N VAL A 960 21.49 15.94 0.58
CA VAL A 960 22.06 16.25 1.89
C VAL A 960 22.32 17.75 1.99
N CYS A 961 22.13 18.32 3.18
CA CYS A 961 22.47 19.72 3.46
C CYS A 961 23.89 19.79 4.04
N VAL A 962 24.82 20.44 3.34
CA VAL A 962 26.22 20.60 3.78
C VAL A 962 26.70 22.02 3.48
N ALA A 963 26.92 22.81 4.53
CA ALA A 963 27.16 24.24 4.42
C ALA A 963 28.57 24.62 3.92
N HIS A 964 29.58 23.77 4.13
CA HIS A 964 30.97 24.22 4.28
C HIS A 964 31.93 23.86 3.14
N GLN A 965 31.53 23.08 2.13
CA GLN A 965 32.50 22.40 1.23
C GLN A 965 32.65 22.98 -0.18
N TRP A 966 31.91 24.01 -0.56
CA TRP A 966 31.86 24.53 -1.94
C TRP A 966 32.17 26.03 -2.03
N VAL A 967 32.76 26.56 -0.96
CA VAL A 967 33.22 27.93 -0.85
C VAL A 967 34.69 28.01 -1.26
N TRP A 968 34.97 28.79 -2.29
CA TRP A 968 36.32 29.29 -2.49
C TRP A 968 36.55 30.49 -1.57
N ASP A 969 37.73 30.60 -0.99
CA ASP A 969 38.20 31.88 -0.48
C ASP A 969 38.80 32.68 -1.65
N PRO A 970 38.17 33.80 -2.07
CA PRO A 970 38.73 34.68 -3.10
C PRO A 970 40.14 35.17 -2.77
N SER A 971 40.56 35.09 -1.50
CA SER A 971 41.90 35.50 -1.05
C SER A 971 43.02 34.67 -1.67
N GLU A 972 42.76 33.44 -2.14
CA GLU A 972 43.75 32.56 -2.77
C GLU A 972 44.07 32.94 -4.23
N MET A 973 43.32 33.88 -4.81
CA MET A 973 43.50 34.33 -6.19
C MET A 973 44.41 35.53 -6.31
N MET A 974 45.57 35.35 -6.96
CA MET A 974 46.39 36.48 -7.39
C MET A 974 45.70 37.24 -8.53
N GLN A 975 45.59 38.57 -8.38
CA GLN A 975 45.26 39.44 -9.50
C GLN A 975 46.27 39.21 -10.64
N THR A 976 45.76 38.92 -11.83
CA THR A 976 46.56 38.76 -13.05
C THR A 976 46.19 39.83 -14.08
N THR A 977 47.09 40.14 -14.99
CA THR A 977 46.85 41.08 -16.10
C THR A 977 46.42 40.32 -17.35
N ILE A 978 45.74 40.99 -18.27
CA ILE A 978 45.38 40.42 -19.59
C ILE A 978 46.63 39.89 -20.31
N GLY A 979 47.75 40.61 -20.24
CA GLY A 979 49.01 40.20 -20.86
C GLY A 979 49.59 38.91 -20.29
N ASN A 980 49.42 38.66 -18.98
CA ASN A 980 49.82 37.40 -18.38
C ASN A 980 48.93 36.23 -18.83
N ILE A 981 47.61 36.44 -18.95
CA ILE A 981 46.67 35.42 -19.45
C ILE A 981 47.01 35.06 -20.91
N MET A 982 47.29 36.06 -21.74
CA MET A 982 47.58 35.87 -23.17
C MET A 982 49.07 35.60 -23.48
N ARG A 983 49.89 35.33 -22.46
CA ARG A 983 51.33 35.15 -22.62
C ARG A 983 51.65 34.10 -23.69
N GLY A 984 52.51 34.45 -24.65
CA GLY A 984 52.91 33.57 -25.75
C GLY A 984 51.96 33.55 -26.95
N LEU A 985 50.86 34.33 -26.94
CA LEU A 985 49.92 34.44 -28.06
C LEU A 985 50.03 35.74 -28.86
N ALA A 986 50.96 36.65 -28.50
CA ALA A 986 51.08 37.95 -29.14
C ALA A 986 51.66 37.92 -30.57
N PHE A 987 51.91 36.74 -31.14
CA PHE A 987 52.52 36.59 -32.46
C PHE A 987 51.47 36.59 -33.59
N GLN A 988 51.95 36.77 -34.82
CA GLN A 988 51.15 36.62 -36.02
C GLN A 988 51.11 35.15 -36.43
N ASN A 989 49.93 34.55 -36.60
CA ASN A 989 49.84 33.19 -37.11
C ASN A 989 50.53 33.10 -38.50
N PRO A 990 51.59 32.28 -38.65
CA PRO A 990 52.35 32.19 -39.90
C PRO A 990 51.51 31.77 -41.11
N ARG A 991 50.36 31.12 -40.87
CA ARG A 991 49.43 30.66 -41.90
C ARG A 991 48.37 31.70 -42.28
N ALA A 992 48.29 32.83 -41.56
CA ALA A 992 47.26 33.85 -41.78
C ALA A 992 47.39 34.59 -43.12
N ASN A 993 48.55 34.60 -43.77
CA ASN A 993 48.78 35.35 -45.02
C ASN A 993 48.90 34.49 -46.27
N HIS A 994 48.39 33.25 -46.25
CA HIS A 994 48.50 32.35 -47.40
C HIS A 994 47.65 32.87 -48.59
N PRO A 995 48.18 32.92 -49.83
CA PRO A 995 47.52 33.56 -50.98
C PRO A 995 46.19 32.93 -51.42
N ASN A 996 45.92 31.67 -51.04
CA ASN A 996 44.65 30.96 -51.32
C ASN A 996 43.62 31.02 -50.16
N ARG A 997 43.69 32.03 -49.27
CA ARG A 997 42.87 32.10 -48.03
C ARG A 997 41.44 32.61 -48.25
N GLU A 998 40.91 32.76 -49.47
CA GLU A 998 39.54 33.25 -49.66
C GLU A 998 38.51 32.38 -48.91
N GLY A 999 38.08 32.87 -47.74
CA GLY A 999 37.11 32.23 -46.86
C GLY A 999 37.60 31.08 -45.97
N GLN A 1000 38.87 30.67 -46.03
CA GLN A 1000 39.43 29.55 -45.24
C GLN A 1000 40.28 30.00 -44.05
N CYS A 1001 40.21 29.26 -42.95
CA CYS A 1001 40.69 29.71 -41.65
C CYS A 1001 41.85 28.87 -41.14
N SER A 1002 42.85 29.51 -40.52
CA SER A 1002 44.04 28.80 -40.03
C SER A 1002 43.80 28.17 -38.67
N PHE A 1003 43.15 27.01 -38.69
CA PHE A 1003 42.71 26.27 -37.51
C PHE A 1003 43.84 25.84 -36.54
N LYS A 1004 45.03 25.54 -37.08
CA LYS A 1004 46.19 25.01 -36.35
C LYS A 1004 47.45 25.78 -36.75
N CYS A 1005 48.25 26.27 -35.80
CA CYS A 1005 49.53 26.92 -36.07
C CYS A 1005 50.63 26.45 -35.11
N LYS A 1006 51.89 26.73 -35.45
CA LYS A 1006 53.04 26.54 -34.56
C LYS A 1006 53.36 27.85 -33.85
N THR A 1007 53.83 27.75 -32.62
CA THR A 1007 54.46 28.87 -31.92
C THR A 1007 55.76 29.29 -32.62
N PRO A 1008 56.16 30.56 -32.51
CA PRO A 1008 57.48 31.01 -32.96
C PRO A 1008 58.63 30.62 -32.01
N SER A 1009 58.33 30.08 -30.82
CA SER A 1009 59.32 29.60 -29.85
C SER A 1009 59.98 28.29 -30.32
N THR A 1010 61.16 27.98 -29.78
CA THR A 1010 61.95 26.77 -30.10
C THR A 1010 61.29 25.45 -29.70
N GLU A 1011 60.21 25.50 -28.94
CA GLU A 1011 59.40 24.35 -28.56
C GLU A 1011 58.35 24.11 -29.66
N ASN A 1012 58.29 22.89 -30.21
CA ASN A 1012 57.38 22.50 -31.29
C ASN A 1012 55.90 22.43 -30.84
N GLU A 1013 55.43 23.40 -30.05
CA GLU A 1013 54.07 23.43 -29.53
C GLU A 1013 53.08 23.81 -30.62
N THR A 1014 52.00 23.04 -30.67
CA THR A 1014 50.89 23.27 -31.59
C THR A 1014 49.81 24.07 -30.88
N ILE A 1015 49.36 25.17 -31.49
CA ILE A 1015 48.24 25.97 -31.01
C ILE A 1015 47.06 25.83 -31.98
N TYR A 1016 45.88 25.58 -31.41
CA TYR A 1016 44.61 25.58 -32.15
C TYR A 1016 43.84 26.88 -31.92
N ASN A 1017 43.01 27.26 -32.90
CA ASN A 1017 42.09 28.40 -32.85
C ASN A 1017 42.74 29.78 -32.72
N HIS A 1018 44.03 29.91 -33.06
CA HIS A 1018 44.76 31.17 -33.07
C HIS A 1018 44.81 31.77 -34.49
N ASP A 1019 43.65 32.12 -35.04
CA ASP A 1019 43.52 32.66 -36.40
C ASP A 1019 43.62 34.19 -36.38
N THR A 1020 44.78 34.74 -36.73
CA THR A 1020 45.08 36.19 -36.71
C THR A 1020 44.78 36.86 -38.07
N ASN A 1021 44.97 38.19 -38.16
CA ASN A 1021 44.62 39.07 -39.29
C ASN A 1021 43.11 39.20 -39.56
N ASN A 1022 42.30 39.14 -38.51
CA ASN A 1022 40.88 39.48 -38.62
C ASN A 1022 40.70 41.00 -38.41
N PRO A 1023 40.22 41.76 -39.42
CA PRO A 1023 40.21 43.21 -39.36
C PRO A 1023 39.26 43.73 -38.27
N ALA A 1024 39.67 44.80 -37.59
CA ALA A 1024 38.81 45.51 -36.65
C ALA A 1024 37.64 46.17 -37.39
N ILE A 1025 36.45 46.11 -36.78
CA ILE A 1025 35.26 46.81 -37.27
C ILE A 1025 35.20 48.19 -36.58
N PRO A 1026 35.29 49.30 -37.34
CA PRO A 1026 35.22 50.66 -36.78
C PRO A 1026 33.92 50.89 -35.99
N GLY A 1027 34.03 51.53 -34.81
CA GLY A 1027 32.88 51.85 -33.95
C GLY A 1027 32.27 50.66 -33.18
N VAL A 1028 32.71 49.42 -33.44
CA VAL A 1028 32.24 48.20 -32.74
C VAL A 1028 33.36 47.56 -31.92
N THR A 1029 34.61 47.66 -32.38
CA THR A 1029 35.75 47.01 -31.74
C THR A 1029 36.30 47.84 -30.58
N GLN A 1030 36.44 47.24 -29.39
CA GLN A 1030 36.98 47.91 -28.20
C GLN A 1030 38.47 47.58 -28.02
N PRO A 1031 39.36 48.56 -27.82
CA PRO A 1031 40.76 48.30 -27.51
C PRO A 1031 40.92 47.76 -26.09
N ILE A 1032 41.90 46.87 -25.90
CA ILE A 1032 42.29 46.34 -24.58
C ILE A 1032 43.77 46.61 -24.32
N GLU A 1033 44.17 46.70 -23.05
CA GLU A 1033 45.55 46.97 -22.63
C GLU A 1033 46.17 45.74 -21.94
N MET A 1034 47.43 45.43 -22.25
CA MET A 1034 48.14 44.27 -21.65
C MET A 1034 48.29 44.37 -20.13
N SER A 1035 48.48 45.58 -19.60
CA SER A 1035 48.62 45.86 -18.16
C SER A 1035 47.29 45.88 -17.42
N SER A 1036 46.16 45.84 -18.13
CA SER A 1036 44.84 45.94 -17.52
C SER A 1036 44.56 44.73 -16.64
N THR A 1037 44.08 45.01 -15.43
CA THR A 1037 43.41 44.07 -14.52
C THR A 1037 41.89 44.29 -14.53
N MET A 1038 41.39 45.21 -15.36
CA MET A 1038 39.96 45.50 -15.48
C MET A 1038 39.26 44.39 -16.24
N ALA A 1039 38.10 43.99 -15.72
CA ALA A 1039 37.28 42.97 -16.34
C ALA A 1039 36.66 43.47 -17.66
N LEU A 1040 36.71 42.63 -18.69
CA LEU A 1040 36.15 42.95 -20.01
C LEU A 1040 34.63 42.88 -19.98
N LYS A 1041 33.98 43.94 -20.47
CA LYS A 1041 32.52 43.97 -20.67
C LYS A 1041 32.16 43.37 -22.02
N ILE A 1042 31.35 42.32 -22.01
CA ILE A 1042 31.03 41.59 -23.24
C ILE A 1042 29.67 42.06 -23.76
N PRO A 1043 29.60 42.62 -24.98
CA PRO A 1043 28.38 43.24 -25.48
C PRO A 1043 27.25 42.22 -25.65
N LEU A 1044 26.03 42.65 -25.35
CA LEU A 1044 24.77 41.95 -25.59
C LEU A 1044 24.58 41.64 -27.09
N PHE A 1045 24.28 40.39 -27.44
CA PHE A 1045 23.85 39.93 -28.78
C PHE A 1045 24.80 40.22 -29.96
N ARG A 1046 25.97 40.80 -29.70
CA ARG A 1046 27.00 41.10 -30.70
C ARG A 1046 28.20 40.21 -30.46
N LYS A 1047 28.90 39.87 -31.54
CA LYS A 1047 30.18 39.16 -31.43
C LYS A 1047 31.15 39.99 -30.59
N PRO A 1048 31.77 39.42 -29.54
CA PRO A 1048 32.80 40.11 -28.79
C PRO A 1048 33.92 40.50 -29.75
N SER A 1049 34.13 41.81 -29.90
CA SER A 1049 35.11 42.39 -30.80
C SER A 1049 36.09 43.23 -29.97
N PHE A 1050 37.19 42.61 -29.56
CA PHE A 1050 38.27 43.28 -28.84
C PHE A 1050 39.49 43.39 -29.75
N LEU A 1051 40.12 44.56 -29.79
CA LEU A 1051 41.35 44.78 -30.56
C LEU A 1051 42.54 44.26 -29.75
N HIS A 1052 43.41 43.45 -30.36
CA HIS A 1052 44.61 42.98 -29.68
C HIS A 1052 45.53 44.16 -29.32
N PRO A 1053 46.15 44.20 -28.11
CA PRO A 1053 46.88 45.40 -27.66
C PRO A 1053 48.14 45.74 -28.48
N ILE A 1054 48.74 44.73 -29.12
CA ILE A 1054 50.01 44.85 -29.87
C ILE A 1054 49.79 44.60 -31.38
N ARG A 1055 48.69 43.94 -31.75
CA ARG A 1055 48.44 43.42 -33.10
C ARG A 1055 47.21 44.16 -33.62
N ASN A 1056 47.25 44.69 -34.84
CA ASN A 1056 46.19 45.57 -35.37
C ASN A 1056 44.98 44.77 -35.90
N ASP A 1057 44.56 43.76 -35.15
CA ASP A 1057 43.50 42.82 -35.49
C ASP A 1057 42.66 42.44 -34.26
N LEU A 1058 41.57 41.71 -34.48
CA LEU A 1058 40.72 41.20 -33.41
C LEU A 1058 41.41 40.10 -32.60
N LEU A 1059 41.03 39.97 -31.33
CA LEU A 1059 41.37 38.80 -30.53
C LEU A 1059 40.91 37.51 -31.20
N THR A 1060 41.82 36.54 -31.25
CA THR A 1060 41.58 35.19 -31.72
C THR A 1060 40.70 34.41 -30.74
N VAL A 1061 40.07 33.33 -31.21
CA VAL A 1061 39.27 32.43 -30.38
C VAL A 1061 40.10 31.85 -29.23
N ARG A 1062 41.38 31.51 -29.48
CA ARG A 1062 42.30 31.04 -28.42
C ARG A 1062 42.58 32.09 -27.35
N GLU A 1063 42.80 33.35 -27.74
CA GLU A 1063 43.03 34.44 -26.78
C GLU A 1063 41.79 34.68 -25.92
N MET A 1064 40.60 34.68 -26.53
CA MET A 1064 39.32 34.74 -25.81
C MET A 1064 39.10 33.53 -24.89
N ALA A 1065 39.45 32.32 -25.33
CA ALA A 1065 39.34 31.11 -24.54
C ALA A 1065 40.15 31.19 -23.24
N ARG A 1066 41.39 31.70 -23.31
CA ARG A 1066 42.22 31.91 -22.10
C ARG A 1066 41.64 32.98 -21.17
N ILE A 1067 41.09 34.07 -21.72
CA ILE A 1067 40.40 35.09 -20.91
C ILE A 1067 39.21 34.49 -20.15
N PHE A 1068 38.51 33.52 -20.74
CA PHE A 1068 37.42 32.78 -20.11
C PHE A 1068 37.87 31.61 -19.22
N GLY A 1069 39.17 31.33 -19.13
CA GLY A 1069 39.71 30.24 -18.33
C GLY A 1069 39.58 28.84 -18.96
N PHE A 1070 39.38 28.73 -20.27
CA PHE A 1070 39.47 27.45 -20.98
C PHE A 1070 40.94 27.02 -21.13
N PRO A 1071 41.24 25.71 -21.01
CA PRO A 1071 42.60 25.21 -21.19
C PRO A 1071 43.00 25.20 -22.67
N ASP A 1072 44.31 25.20 -22.92
CA ASP A 1072 44.86 25.30 -24.28
C ASP A 1072 44.58 24.08 -25.16
N ASP A 1073 44.34 22.92 -24.55
CA ASP A 1073 43.95 21.67 -25.22
C ASP A 1073 42.45 21.60 -25.55
N PHE A 1074 41.64 22.57 -25.12
CA PHE A 1074 40.23 22.67 -25.51
C PHE A 1074 40.11 23.29 -26.91
N VAL A 1075 39.71 22.49 -27.91
CA VAL A 1075 39.68 22.89 -29.32
C VAL A 1075 38.25 23.16 -29.80
N PHE A 1076 38.04 24.29 -30.50
CA PHE A 1076 36.72 24.75 -30.97
C PHE A 1076 36.54 24.49 -32.47
N TYR A 1077 35.54 23.72 -32.90
CA TYR A 1077 35.45 23.17 -34.26
C TYR A 1077 34.53 23.92 -35.26
N ASP A 1078 33.67 24.86 -34.84
CA ASP A 1078 32.65 25.48 -35.72
C ASP A 1078 33.15 26.62 -36.64
N GLY A 1079 34.46 26.68 -36.94
CA GLY A 1079 35.07 27.73 -37.78
C GLY A 1079 35.02 29.15 -37.16
N PRO A 1080 35.80 30.13 -37.67
CA PRO A 1080 35.97 31.43 -36.99
C PRO A 1080 34.89 32.47 -37.26
N ARG A 1081 33.97 32.26 -38.22
CA ARG A 1081 32.82 33.17 -38.39
C ARG A 1081 31.69 32.87 -37.41
N GLY A 1082 31.68 31.72 -36.73
CA GLY A 1082 30.71 31.34 -35.68
C GLY A 1082 31.30 31.22 -34.26
N SER A 1083 32.59 30.86 -34.11
CA SER A 1083 33.17 30.47 -32.80
C SER A 1083 33.28 31.56 -31.73
N HIS A 1084 33.31 32.86 -32.05
CA HIS A 1084 33.26 33.89 -30.99
C HIS A 1084 31.91 33.93 -30.25
N GLN A 1085 30.84 33.36 -30.82
CA GLN A 1085 29.52 33.26 -30.18
C GLN A 1085 29.51 32.23 -29.04
N TYR A 1086 30.48 31.32 -28.95
CA TYR A 1086 30.58 30.44 -27.77
C TYR A 1086 30.77 31.26 -26.50
N PHE A 1087 31.57 32.31 -26.53
CA PHE A 1087 31.91 33.11 -25.34
C PHE A 1087 30.76 34.01 -24.87
N SER A 1088 29.78 34.31 -25.72
CA SER A 1088 28.54 34.93 -25.23
C SER A 1088 27.75 33.95 -24.36
N HIS A 1089 27.67 32.68 -24.75
CA HIS A 1089 26.84 31.67 -24.09
C HIS A 1089 27.58 30.78 -23.07
N ALA A 1090 28.91 30.77 -23.06
CA ALA A 1090 29.69 29.84 -22.24
C ALA A 1090 29.68 30.19 -20.74
N VAL A 1091 29.72 29.14 -19.93
CA VAL A 1091 30.04 29.20 -18.51
C VAL A 1091 31.54 29.01 -18.36
N PRO A 1092 32.28 29.95 -17.75
CA PRO A 1092 33.72 29.76 -17.51
C PRO A 1092 34.00 28.45 -16.77
N PRO A 1093 34.91 27.58 -17.26
CA PRO A 1093 35.17 26.28 -16.65
C PRO A 1093 35.51 26.33 -15.16
N MET A 1094 36.17 27.41 -14.73
CA MET A 1094 36.51 27.62 -13.32
C MET A 1094 35.29 27.68 -12.39
N VAL A 1095 34.18 28.29 -12.83
CA VAL A 1095 32.95 28.35 -12.02
C VAL A 1095 32.41 26.93 -11.80
N ALA A 1096 32.33 26.15 -12.88
CA ALA A 1096 31.88 24.76 -12.82
C ALA A 1096 32.84 23.88 -12.00
N LYS A 1097 34.15 24.13 -12.10
CA LYS A 1097 35.20 23.43 -11.34
C LYS A 1097 35.01 23.58 -9.83
N ILE A 1098 34.67 24.79 -9.36
CA ILE A 1098 34.44 25.07 -7.93
C ILE A 1098 33.22 24.28 -7.43
N VAL A 1099 32.13 24.29 -8.19
CA VAL A 1099 30.93 23.51 -7.85
C VAL A 1099 31.26 22.02 -7.84
N ALA A 1100 32.02 21.53 -8.83
CA ALA A 1100 32.44 20.13 -8.93
C ALA A 1100 33.28 19.68 -7.74
N ARG A 1101 34.21 20.51 -7.27
CA ARG A 1101 35.00 20.24 -6.06
C ARG A 1101 34.11 20.10 -4.82
N GLY A 1102 33.14 20.99 -4.68
CA GLY A 1102 32.15 20.92 -3.62
C GLY A 1102 31.34 19.62 -3.65
N VAL A 1103 30.78 19.28 -4.81
CA VAL A 1103 30.04 18.03 -5.01
C VAL A 1103 30.90 16.81 -4.71
N ARG A 1104 32.18 16.81 -5.11
CA ARG A 1104 33.13 15.73 -4.82
C ARG A 1104 33.36 15.56 -3.32
N GLY A 1105 33.58 16.65 -2.58
CA GLY A 1105 33.75 16.58 -1.11
C GLY A 1105 32.54 15.94 -0.42
N ILE A 1106 31.34 16.25 -0.91
CA ILE A 1106 30.10 15.62 -0.43
C ILE A 1106 30.13 14.12 -0.75
N ILE A 1107 30.43 13.74 -2.00
CA ILE A 1107 30.49 12.33 -2.41
C ILE A 1107 31.47 11.56 -1.51
N GLU A 1108 32.67 12.09 -1.29
CA GLU A 1108 33.73 11.49 -0.45
C GLU A 1108 33.27 11.29 1.01
N GLN A 1109 32.54 12.26 1.58
CA GLN A 1109 31.98 12.15 2.93
C GLN A 1109 30.99 10.97 3.07
N PHE A 1110 30.33 10.57 1.98
CA PHE A 1110 29.32 9.51 1.96
C PHE A 1110 29.81 8.22 1.28
N GLN A 1111 31.12 8.02 1.13
CA GLN A 1111 31.68 6.76 0.65
C GLN A 1111 31.62 5.65 1.72
N GLY A 1112 31.13 4.46 1.35
CA GLY A 1112 31.11 3.29 2.24
C GLY A 1112 32.48 2.63 2.38
N ARG A 1113 32.82 2.08 3.55
CA ARG A 1113 34.08 1.31 3.73
C ARG A 1113 33.99 -0.04 3.03
N GLU A 1114 35.05 -0.41 2.31
CA GLU A 1114 35.20 -1.73 1.69
C GLU A 1114 35.20 -2.83 2.77
N LEU A 1115 34.15 -3.65 2.80
CA LEU A 1115 34.22 -5.02 3.30
C LEU A 1115 34.25 -5.91 2.06
N GLY A 1116 35.40 -6.50 1.78
CA GLY A 1116 35.59 -7.38 0.64
C GLY A 1116 34.68 -8.60 0.72
N ASP A 1117 33.73 -8.70 -0.21
CA ASP A 1117 33.51 -9.91 -1.01
C ASP A 1117 32.57 -9.56 -2.17
N THR A 1118 33.09 -9.62 -3.40
CA THR A 1118 32.33 -9.40 -4.63
C THR A 1118 31.64 -10.70 -5.05
N SER A 1119 30.45 -10.99 -4.52
CA SER A 1119 29.44 -11.75 -5.28
C SER A 1119 28.02 -11.61 -4.70
N SER A 1120 27.10 -11.22 -5.60
CA SER A 1120 25.64 -11.10 -5.45
C SER A 1120 25.08 -9.84 -4.75
N MET A 1121 24.70 -8.84 -5.56
CA MET A 1121 23.74 -7.81 -5.16
C MET A 1121 22.87 -7.40 -6.36
N ASP A 1122 21.81 -8.16 -6.60
CA ASP A 1122 20.56 -7.64 -7.16
C ASP A 1122 19.58 -7.52 -5.99
N VAL A 1123 19.07 -6.30 -5.77
CA VAL A 1123 17.93 -5.91 -4.91
C VAL A 1123 17.62 -6.88 -3.76
N VAL A 1124 18.30 -6.72 -2.61
CA VAL A 1124 17.86 -7.36 -1.35
C VAL A 1124 18.01 -6.41 -0.16
N LEU A 1125 16.87 -6.11 0.48
CA LEU A 1125 16.75 -5.79 1.90
C LEU A 1125 17.43 -6.91 2.72
N ILE A 1126 18.66 -6.70 3.21
CA ILE A 1126 19.28 -7.66 4.13
C ILE A 1126 19.70 -6.95 5.42
N SER A 1127 18.99 -7.34 6.47
CA SER A 1127 19.43 -7.33 7.86
C SER A 1127 20.86 -7.87 7.98
N SER A 1128 21.77 -7.02 8.40
CA SER A 1128 22.84 -7.33 9.36
C SER A 1128 22.78 -8.71 10.04
N ARG A 1129 23.39 -9.71 9.41
CA ARG A 1129 23.94 -10.89 10.11
C ARG A 1129 25.26 -11.25 9.47
N ALA A 1130 26.35 -10.88 10.13
CA ALA A 1130 27.55 -11.72 10.23
C ALA A 1130 28.54 -11.13 11.23
N VAL A 1131 28.79 -11.82 12.34
CA VAL A 1131 30.14 -11.89 12.91
C VAL A 1131 30.49 -13.33 13.30
N LYS A 1132 31.54 -13.80 12.61
CA LYS A 1132 32.57 -14.80 12.91
C LYS A 1132 32.51 -15.52 14.27
N ARG A 1133 32.58 -16.85 14.23
CA ARG A 1133 33.35 -17.66 15.18
C ARG A 1133 34.64 -18.13 14.51
N GLN A 1134 35.78 -17.66 15.02
CA GLN A 1134 37.07 -18.35 14.90
C GLN A 1134 37.35 -19.03 16.25
N ARG A 1135 37.73 -20.31 16.21
CA ARG A 1135 38.68 -20.98 17.12
C ARG A 1135 38.89 -22.42 16.64
N THR A 1136 40.05 -22.72 16.06
CA THR A 1136 41.11 -23.58 16.65
C THR A 1136 40.65 -25.01 16.91
N GLU A 1137 40.72 -25.87 15.89
CA GLU A 1137 41.68 -26.97 15.70
C GLU A 1137 41.56 -27.50 14.26
#